data_AF-A0A7W4FKZ8-F1
#
_entry.id   AF-A0A7W4FKZ8-F1
#
_cell.length_a   1.000
_cell.length_b   1.000
_cell.length_c   1.000
_cell.angle_alpha   90.00
_cell.angle_beta   90.00
_cell.angle_gamma   90.00
#
_symmetry.space_group_name_H-M   'P 1'
#
loop_
_entity.id
_entity.type
_entity.pdbx_description
1 polymer ?
#
loop_
_entity_poly.entity_id
_entity_poly.type
_entity_poly.pdbx_seq_one_letter_code
_entity_poly.pdbx_strand_id
1 'polypeptide(L)'
;MIKLSCFTLLMMSAYSVNATDAEHLQNTQENTYGDAVLVNGQKINFDKSHFDSLTTKAKLSTPSKNNTSFQTATNNQNIELTSVFRDFSLDNSMGQKGLYVTALTGLNSMHIISAQQSSFNIIEYTKDEYQVTARYDFDSSIQDTALLNDNVTDTYYLYVLEGKFLKKVNLVTQKVELSTELTFDYYNADSVDAFDINNDGKDEIIVYRNNELLVLNALDLSELAALKNAQQKFVLGSFTQANVKEILFSDGAVFRFENDTFVLHKQLNLNASGEHLIAVDINNDGLDEVINGQSWKSIEMLSPSTEKVLWTAQSGQDIDKVIVADINKDGIDDLVYGDGQWGQLYALSLTTGIEFWSIKNPGHGVSGIVVDDFNGDGKQDIAWGAGYSSSGEDEFQIHNVDDKTKQWSKKIKQYSNKSLALADINNNGSLDVLYTLTDSNSLYVVDTETKTRILTNIELKNDWDSNTLITTADLFNDGKNYIISGSSAIYDANVQVFSPDSGEEIFQTKLGSGDYVSALTAFDINNDGKLEIIVGNGAEHTGSEGNFFKVLNGQTGEVLKISPSLGFSWRGMSSIVTGSFINNDNIDIVSLVDGSLVGYDYSNNTIMKVTLSQSFNGLVNVIANGEQSLVASSSSGSLYKVALNGQETLIAEVCQGTLNNLVSVRAGFVQYSCSDQFGEYDLDNNTISYRIDRANEASWLASTTFNNVDYTLLSGKSLEVFSNQTAVPLAKPDNISYSGHVLSSIQIDLPVADDIDYVVLDQRPALGKVEFSDRKAGLLTYVPSGVTIGTDVLNYYTVKGRARSAVASLTLDLTNTAPVANNMTLQTHWNTPLNFNLEGLDEDEENLVFDIKNTPAHGQIQLIDAASGSVTFSPSGESLEPVSVSYTVRDSLIETQIHNVVIEFKNTTPQAQNLTYKTSYNSEVNGRFSALDNDDDTIEYELVTEPNSGSFSFEADTGLFKLTPTEEESHTITFSYIAKDKFASSATQTVTVNVEGKQGAPSSESSSSSGGGIYYLIALLSFSLLGRRRQIYRK
;
A
#
# COMPACT_ATOMS: atom_id res chain seq x y z
N MET A 1 29.89 34.86 -38.67
CA MET A 1 29.00 36.03 -38.47
C MET A 1 28.43 36.48 -39.81
N ILE A 2 27.18 36.12 -40.10
CA ILE A 2 26.22 36.76 -41.03
C ILE A 2 24.83 36.15 -40.69
N LYS A 3 23.74 36.87 -40.98
CA LYS A 3 22.39 36.59 -40.48
C LYS A 3 21.58 35.58 -41.33
N LEU A 4 20.58 35.01 -40.65
CA LEU A 4 19.18 34.76 -41.09
C LEU A 4 18.76 33.48 -41.85
N SER A 5 17.58 33.02 -41.42
CA SER A 5 16.45 32.40 -42.14
C SER A 5 16.37 30.88 -42.42
N CYS A 6 15.37 30.27 -41.75
CA CYS A 6 14.29 29.41 -42.28
C CYS A 6 14.49 27.94 -42.72
N PHE A 7 13.49 27.14 -42.29
CA PHE A 7 12.82 25.99 -42.94
C PHE A 7 13.37 24.54 -42.78
N THR A 8 12.75 23.83 -41.83
CA THR A 8 12.03 22.53 -41.96
C THR A 8 12.72 21.19 -42.35
N LEU A 9 12.39 20.19 -41.51
CA LEU A 9 11.82 18.84 -41.80
C LEU A 9 12.71 17.57 -41.71
N LEU A 10 12.16 16.57 -40.96
CA LEU A 10 12.52 15.14 -40.83
C LEU A 10 13.93 14.81 -40.25
N MET A 11 14.13 13.78 -39.42
CA MET A 11 13.25 12.77 -38.77
C MET A 11 13.91 12.27 -37.46
N MET A 12 13.16 11.50 -36.66
CA MET A 12 13.55 10.41 -35.71
C MET A 12 15.05 10.17 -35.43
N SER A 13 15.51 9.87 -34.20
CA SER A 13 14.80 9.52 -32.95
C SER A 13 15.76 9.44 -31.74
N ALA A 14 15.18 9.49 -30.54
CA ALA A 14 15.63 8.82 -29.30
C ALA A 14 16.87 9.32 -28.50
N TYR A 15 16.63 9.42 -27.18
CA TYR A 15 17.52 9.36 -26.01
C TYR A 15 18.66 10.39 -25.75
N SER A 16 18.39 11.19 -24.71
CA SER A 16 19.14 11.30 -23.44
C SER A 16 20.33 12.30 -23.26
N VAL A 17 20.27 12.98 -22.10
CA VAL A 17 21.39 13.46 -21.25
C VAL A 17 22.34 14.53 -21.84
N ASN A 18 22.24 15.80 -21.39
CA ASN A 18 22.84 16.21 -20.10
C ASN A 18 22.48 17.67 -19.68
N ALA A 19 22.65 17.97 -18.39
CA ALA A 19 22.31 19.24 -17.73
C ALA A 19 23.33 20.38 -17.96
N THR A 20 22.93 21.63 -17.64
CA THR A 20 23.58 22.48 -16.59
C THR A 20 22.78 23.77 -16.32
N ASP A 21 22.97 24.33 -15.11
CA ASP A 21 22.50 25.65 -14.61
C ASP A 21 20.97 25.78 -14.39
N ALA A 22 20.37 25.33 -13.28
CA ALA A 22 20.70 25.43 -11.84
C ALA A 22 20.48 26.82 -11.21
N GLU A 23 19.28 27.06 -10.67
CA GLU A 23 19.04 28.04 -9.59
C GLU A 23 17.84 27.61 -8.71
N HIS A 24 18.15 27.13 -7.50
CA HIS A 24 17.31 26.92 -6.31
C HIS A 24 15.77 26.70 -6.44
N LEU A 25 15.36 25.42 -6.37
CA LEU A 25 14.09 25.03 -5.76
C LEU A 25 14.32 24.69 -4.27
N GLN A 26 13.40 25.07 -3.39
CA GLN A 26 13.54 24.95 -1.93
C GLN A 26 12.96 23.63 -1.40
N ASN A 27 13.65 23.02 -0.44
CA ASN A 27 13.31 21.75 0.21
C ASN A 27 11.87 21.71 0.75
N THR A 28 11.10 20.68 0.42
CA THR A 28 9.87 20.32 1.14
C THR A 28 9.83 18.82 1.41
N GLN A 29 10.23 18.36 2.60
CA GLN A 29 10.24 16.94 3.02
C GLN A 29 8.81 16.37 3.17
N GLU A 30 8.64 15.05 3.33
CA GLU A 30 7.32 14.37 3.40
C GLU A 30 7.06 13.83 4.82
N ASN A 31 5.81 13.79 5.28
CA ASN A 31 5.43 13.05 6.49
C ASN A 31 4.71 11.72 6.15
N THR A 32 4.42 10.94 7.19
CA THR A 32 3.67 9.65 7.21
C THR A 32 2.37 9.61 6.37
N TYR A 33 1.81 10.75 5.96
CA TYR A 33 0.58 10.87 5.17
C TYR A 33 0.76 11.50 3.78
N GLY A 34 2.00 11.78 3.35
CA GLY A 34 2.31 12.38 2.03
C GLY A 34 2.43 13.91 1.99
N ASP A 35 2.89 14.59 3.06
CA ASP A 35 2.85 16.06 3.18
C ASP A 35 4.19 16.83 3.21
N ALA A 36 4.23 18.00 2.57
CA ALA A 36 5.15 19.11 2.88
C ALA A 36 4.65 20.01 4.03
N VAL A 37 5.40 20.44 5.06
CA VAL A 37 6.80 20.22 5.53
C VAL A 37 7.94 20.83 4.68
N LEU A 38 8.89 21.48 5.36
CA LEU A 38 10.21 22.01 4.93
C LEU A 38 11.26 21.57 5.97
N VAL A 39 12.50 21.26 5.55
CA VAL A 39 13.60 20.95 6.49
C VAL A 39 14.21 22.24 7.06
N ASN A 40 14.37 22.29 8.39
CA ASN A 40 15.00 23.36 9.20
C ASN A 40 14.24 24.69 9.37
N GLY A 41 13.46 24.76 10.46
CA GLY A 41 13.73 25.77 11.49
C GLY A 41 13.37 27.24 11.22
N GLN A 42 12.41 27.56 10.36
CA GLN A 42 11.79 28.90 10.36
C GLN A 42 10.29 28.86 10.66
N LYS A 43 9.89 29.80 11.52
CA LYS A 43 8.53 29.96 12.05
C LYS A 43 7.52 30.18 10.93
N ILE A 44 6.36 29.55 11.05
CA ILE A 44 5.14 30.01 10.37
C ILE A 44 4.96 31.50 10.67
N ASN A 45 4.68 32.29 9.64
CA ASN A 45 4.48 33.73 9.76
C ASN A 45 3.20 34.02 10.57
N PHE A 46 3.33 34.17 11.88
CA PHE A 46 2.33 34.87 12.68
C PHE A 46 2.41 36.36 12.37
N ASP A 47 1.32 36.95 11.91
CA ASP A 47 1.18 38.40 11.99
C ASP A 47 1.22 38.81 13.47
N LYS A 48 1.99 39.86 13.76
CA LYS A 48 2.25 40.35 15.11
C LYS A 48 0.95 40.78 15.83
N SER A 49 -0.09 41.10 15.05
CA SER A 49 -1.44 41.42 15.52
C SER A 49 -2.13 40.27 16.28
N HIS A 50 -1.73 39.01 16.08
CA HIS A 50 -2.34 37.85 16.73
C HIS A 50 -2.15 37.87 18.27
N PHE A 51 -0.94 38.22 18.72
CA PHE A 51 -0.58 38.20 20.14
C PHE A 51 -1.13 39.38 20.96
N ASP A 52 -1.49 40.49 20.31
CA ASP A 52 -2.03 41.68 20.99
C ASP A 52 -3.48 41.46 21.49
N SER A 53 -4.19 40.43 20.99
CA SER A 53 -5.60 40.17 21.31
C SER A 53 -5.87 39.35 22.59
N LEU A 54 -4.84 38.74 23.19
CA LEU A 54 -5.00 37.77 24.30
C LEU A 54 -5.06 38.41 25.71
N THR A 55 -5.16 39.74 25.83
CA THR A 55 -5.11 40.44 27.14
C THR A 55 -6.47 40.95 27.67
N THR A 56 -7.50 40.09 27.73
CA THR A 56 -8.70 40.37 28.54
C THR A 56 -9.18 39.17 29.37
N LYS A 57 -9.03 39.29 30.71
CA LYS A 57 -9.69 38.41 31.69
C LYS A 57 -11.22 38.59 31.64
N ALA A 58 -11.95 37.48 31.55
CA ALA A 58 -13.37 37.40 31.94
C ALA A 58 -13.54 36.44 33.14
N LYS A 59 -14.59 36.65 33.94
CA LYS A 59 -14.75 36.06 35.28
C LYS A 59 -15.37 34.66 35.27
N LEU A 60 -15.02 33.86 36.29
CA LEU A 60 -15.76 32.67 36.69
C LEU A 60 -17.21 32.99 37.12
N SER A 61 -18.10 32.02 36.90
CA SER A 61 -19.28 31.76 37.73
C SER A 61 -19.48 30.24 37.88
N THR A 62 -19.75 29.77 39.10
CA THR A 62 -19.84 28.36 39.49
C THR A 62 -21.33 27.86 39.47
N PRO A 63 -21.70 26.64 39.89
CA PRO A 63 -22.27 25.65 38.98
C PRO A 63 -23.74 25.28 39.29
N SER A 64 -24.38 24.47 38.43
CA SER A 64 -25.66 23.81 38.75
C SER A 64 -25.58 22.29 38.61
N LYS A 65 -26.05 21.58 39.64
CA LYS A 65 -26.04 20.12 39.75
C LYS A 65 -27.16 19.43 38.95
N ASN A 66 -27.00 18.10 38.84
CA ASN A 66 -27.98 17.05 38.53
C ASN A 66 -28.31 16.82 37.06
N ASN A 67 -27.93 15.63 36.56
CA ASN A 67 -28.92 14.59 36.35
C ASN A 67 -28.33 13.18 36.49
N THR A 68 -29.08 12.32 37.17
CA THR A 68 -28.79 10.88 37.30
C THR A 68 -29.46 10.12 36.17
N SER A 69 -28.67 9.45 35.32
CA SER A 69 -29.15 8.32 34.52
C SER A 69 -27.99 7.40 34.18
N PHE A 70 -28.05 6.15 34.64
CA PHE A 70 -27.19 5.09 34.11
C PHE A 70 -27.51 4.92 32.61
N GLN A 71 -26.55 5.25 31.75
CA GLN A 71 -26.41 4.55 30.49
C GLN A 71 -25.32 3.50 30.69
N THR A 72 -25.72 2.23 30.71
CA THR A 72 -24.81 1.13 30.42
C THR A 72 -24.35 1.28 28.97
N ALA A 73 -23.14 1.77 28.78
CA ALA A 73 -22.49 1.79 27.47
C ALA A 73 -22.06 0.36 27.09
N THR A 74 -23.02 -0.43 26.60
CA THR A 74 -22.70 -1.60 25.78
C THR A 74 -22.35 -1.11 24.37
N ASN A 75 -21.08 -0.81 24.16
CA ASN A 75 -20.41 -0.80 22.85
C ASN A 75 -18.91 -0.64 23.06
N ASN A 76 -18.10 -1.24 22.19
CA ASN A 76 -16.67 -0.99 22.07
C ASN A 76 -16.44 0.45 21.58
N GLN A 77 -16.55 1.42 22.48
CA GLN A 77 -15.96 2.73 22.28
C GLN A 77 -14.66 2.75 23.07
N ASN A 78 -13.55 2.69 22.34
CA ASN A 78 -12.26 3.06 22.88
C ASN A 78 -12.43 4.42 23.55
N ILE A 79 -12.16 4.51 24.86
CA ILE A 79 -12.11 5.79 25.55
C ILE A 79 -10.91 6.52 24.95
N GLU A 80 -11.15 7.48 24.05
CA GLU A 80 -10.10 8.34 23.52
C GLU A 80 -9.55 9.21 24.65
N LEU A 81 -8.56 8.68 25.37
CA LEU A 81 -7.64 9.50 26.15
C LEU A 81 -6.92 10.43 25.18
N THR A 82 -6.91 11.73 25.49
CA THR A 82 -6.34 12.72 24.59
C THR A 82 -4.82 12.67 24.64
N SER A 83 -4.22 12.01 23.64
CA SER A 83 -2.76 11.99 23.49
C SER A 83 -2.24 13.34 23.00
N VAL A 84 -1.09 13.78 23.52
CA VAL A 84 -0.44 15.05 23.18
C VAL A 84 0.96 14.85 22.61
N PHE A 85 1.62 13.77 23.00
CA PHE A 85 2.91 13.33 22.51
C PHE A 85 2.89 11.81 22.34
N ARG A 86 3.47 11.32 21.23
CA ARG A 86 3.55 9.91 20.88
C ARG A 86 4.80 9.66 20.05
N ASP A 87 5.72 8.86 20.57
CA ASP A 87 6.95 8.45 19.90
C ASP A 87 7.04 6.92 19.88
N PHE A 88 6.96 6.34 18.69
CA PHE A 88 7.05 4.89 18.49
C PHE A 88 8.48 4.47 18.20
N SER A 89 8.88 3.31 18.72
CA SER A 89 10.07 2.62 18.23
C SER A 89 9.72 1.71 17.03
N LEU A 90 10.72 1.19 16.35
CA LEU A 90 10.65 -0.15 15.75
C LEU A 90 10.79 -1.20 16.88
N ASP A 91 10.12 -2.35 16.81
CA ASP A 91 10.32 -3.44 17.77
C ASP A 91 11.50 -4.32 17.36
N ASN A 92 12.09 -5.03 18.32
CA ASN A 92 13.12 -6.03 18.09
C ASN A 92 12.68 -7.10 17.06
N SER A 93 13.64 -7.85 16.54
CA SER A 93 13.34 -8.95 15.60
C SER A 93 12.69 -8.47 14.28
N MET A 94 13.07 -7.30 13.79
CA MET A 94 12.52 -6.70 12.56
C MET A 94 12.67 -7.67 11.38
N GLY A 95 11.57 -7.98 10.69
CA GLY A 95 11.56 -8.94 9.59
C GLY A 95 11.69 -10.41 10.00
N GLN A 96 11.87 -10.73 11.29
CA GLN A 96 12.02 -12.11 11.75
C GLN A 96 10.76 -12.93 11.48
N LYS A 97 9.59 -12.30 11.70
CA LYS A 97 8.24 -12.87 11.57
C LYS A 97 7.63 -12.73 10.18
N GLY A 98 8.42 -12.21 9.23
CA GLY A 98 7.96 -11.82 7.90
C GLY A 98 8.57 -10.48 7.51
N LEU A 99 9.23 -10.45 6.36
CA LEU A 99 9.68 -9.22 5.71
C LEU A 99 9.24 -9.33 4.26
N TYR A 100 8.43 -8.38 3.80
CA TYR A 100 7.81 -8.42 2.47
C TYR A 100 7.93 -7.09 1.76
N VAL A 101 7.74 -7.10 0.45
CA VAL A 101 7.78 -5.91 -0.40
C VAL A 101 6.58 -5.95 -1.34
N THR A 102 5.83 -4.84 -1.43
CA THR A 102 4.63 -4.73 -2.29
C THR A 102 4.27 -3.27 -2.59
N ALA A 103 3.64 -3.01 -3.74
CA ALA A 103 3.23 -1.67 -4.18
C ALA A 103 1.84 -1.27 -3.63
N LEU A 104 1.73 -0.91 -2.34
CA LEU A 104 0.45 -0.57 -1.69
C LEU A 104 -0.23 0.74 -2.15
N THR A 105 0.35 1.49 -3.10
CA THR A 105 -0.17 2.80 -3.57
C THR A 105 -0.25 2.95 -5.09
N GLY A 106 0.17 1.94 -5.87
CA GLY A 106 0.23 2.03 -7.34
C GLY A 106 1.18 3.10 -7.90
N LEU A 107 1.95 3.76 -7.04
CA LEU A 107 3.14 4.53 -7.42
C LEU A 107 4.32 3.57 -7.55
N ASN A 108 5.37 3.95 -8.31
CA ASN A 108 6.59 3.15 -8.47
C ASN A 108 7.45 3.02 -7.19
N SER A 109 6.90 3.31 -6.00
CA SER A 109 7.56 3.13 -4.70
C SER A 109 7.07 1.85 -4.02
N MET A 110 7.98 0.89 -3.84
CA MET A 110 7.64 -0.33 -3.11
C MET A 110 7.59 -0.06 -1.60
N HIS A 111 6.63 -0.70 -0.93
CA HIS A 111 6.48 -0.64 0.52
C HIS A 111 7.10 -1.87 1.15
N ILE A 112 7.97 -1.69 2.14
CA ILE A 112 8.56 -2.78 2.92
C ILE A 112 7.67 -3.02 4.15
N ILE A 113 7.06 -4.21 4.26
CA ILE A 113 6.27 -4.64 5.40
C ILE A 113 7.17 -5.47 6.29
N SER A 114 7.52 -4.95 7.47
CA SER A 114 8.37 -5.63 8.46
C SER A 114 7.52 -6.10 9.63
N ALA A 115 7.26 -7.41 9.72
CA ALA A 115 6.66 -8.04 10.90
C ALA A 115 7.73 -8.33 11.97
N GLN A 116 7.40 -8.01 13.22
CA GLN A 116 8.28 -8.09 14.40
C GLN A 116 7.63 -8.95 15.48
N GLN A 117 8.19 -8.96 16.70
CA GLN A 117 7.70 -9.80 17.80
C GLN A 117 6.21 -9.55 18.16
N SER A 118 5.67 -8.35 18.00
CA SER A 118 4.26 -8.02 18.37
C SER A 118 3.62 -6.88 17.58
N SER A 119 4.20 -6.54 16.43
CA SER A 119 3.76 -5.44 15.56
C SER A 119 4.20 -5.70 14.13
N PHE A 120 3.60 -4.99 13.17
CA PHE A 120 4.26 -4.76 11.88
C PHE A 120 4.41 -3.26 11.62
N ASN A 121 5.46 -2.91 10.87
CA ASN A 121 5.67 -1.57 10.33
C ASN A 121 5.59 -1.61 8.81
N ILE A 122 5.10 -0.53 8.21
CA ILE A 122 5.22 -0.27 6.78
C ILE A 122 6.25 0.83 6.60
N ILE A 123 7.25 0.58 5.75
CA ILE A 123 8.32 1.53 5.41
C ILE A 123 8.17 1.87 3.92
N GLU A 124 8.22 3.15 3.59
CA GLU A 124 8.07 3.65 2.21
C GLU A 124 9.23 4.58 1.88
N TYR A 125 9.76 4.50 0.65
CA TYR A 125 10.69 5.50 0.14
C TYR A 125 9.92 6.71 -0.35
N THR A 126 10.05 7.84 0.35
CA THR A 126 9.37 9.10 -0.01
C THR A 126 10.34 10.27 0.14
N LYS A 127 10.48 11.06 -0.93
CA LYS A 127 11.40 12.22 -1.01
C LYS A 127 12.84 11.93 -0.59
N ASP A 128 13.45 11.03 -1.35
CA ASP A 128 14.88 10.70 -1.24
C ASP A 128 15.30 10.09 0.12
N GLU A 129 14.35 9.65 0.95
CA GLU A 129 14.57 9.02 2.25
C GLU A 129 13.50 7.96 2.55
N TYR A 130 13.84 6.95 3.37
CA TYR A 130 12.87 5.96 3.86
C TYR A 130 12.18 6.46 5.14
N GLN A 131 10.86 6.32 5.18
CA GLN A 131 10.00 6.73 6.30
C GLN A 131 9.19 5.52 6.78
N VAL A 132 9.00 5.39 8.10
CA VAL A 132 7.99 4.47 8.64
C VAL A 132 6.62 5.14 8.48
N THR A 133 5.83 4.68 7.51
CA THR A 133 4.52 5.28 7.15
C THR A 133 3.35 4.60 7.86
N ALA A 134 3.55 3.45 8.49
CA ALA A 134 2.56 2.84 9.39
C ALA A 134 3.18 1.95 10.46
N ARG A 135 2.45 1.78 11.57
CA ARG A 135 2.68 0.75 12.58
C ARG A 135 1.35 0.19 13.05
N TYR A 136 1.23 -1.13 13.09
CA TYR A 136 0.11 -1.83 13.71
C TYR A 136 0.62 -2.64 14.91
N ASP A 137 0.08 -2.39 16.11
CA ASP A 137 0.38 -3.14 17.33
C ASP A 137 -0.64 -4.27 17.53
N PHE A 138 -0.17 -5.45 17.93
CA PHE A 138 -1.01 -6.59 18.31
C PHE A 138 -1.08 -6.77 19.84
N ASP A 139 -2.11 -7.48 20.29
CA ASP A 139 -2.43 -7.71 21.71
C ASP A 139 -1.55 -8.80 22.33
N SER A 140 -0.87 -9.60 21.50
CA SER A 140 0.07 -10.65 21.89
C SER A 140 1.26 -10.72 20.92
N SER A 141 2.14 -11.69 21.15
CA SER A 141 3.26 -11.96 20.23
C SER A 141 2.77 -12.59 18.93
N ILE A 142 3.36 -12.14 17.82
CA ILE A 142 3.23 -12.74 16.49
C ILE A 142 4.11 -14.00 16.47
N GLN A 143 3.54 -15.15 16.12
CA GLN A 143 4.30 -16.38 15.90
C GLN A 143 4.95 -16.35 14.53
N ASP A 144 4.16 -16.00 13.50
CA ASP A 144 4.56 -15.96 12.09
C ASP A 144 3.54 -15.13 11.28
N THR A 145 3.89 -14.75 10.04
CA THR A 145 2.97 -14.05 9.12
C THR A 145 3.09 -14.53 7.67
N ALA A 146 2.06 -14.28 6.86
CA ALA A 146 2.05 -14.54 5.42
C ALA A 146 1.44 -13.35 4.67
N LEU A 147 2.07 -12.95 3.56
CA LEU A 147 1.54 -11.94 2.63
C LEU A 147 0.78 -12.65 1.51
N LEU A 148 -0.40 -12.13 1.15
CA LEU A 148 -1.22 -12.62 0.04
C LEU A 148 -1.80 -11.42 -0.71
N ASN A 149 -1.80 -11.44 -2.06
CA ASN A 149 -2.58 -10.50 -2.86
C ASN A 149 -3.92 -11.13 -3.24
N ASP A 150 -5.04 -10.48 -2.93
CA ASP A 150 -6.32 -10.86 -3.50
C ASP A 150 -6.43 -10.31 -4.92
N ASN A 151 -6.03 -11.14 -5.90
CA ASN A 151 -6.06 -10.81 -7.33
C ASN A 151 -7.44 -10.39 -7.87
N VAL A 152 -8.53 -10.56 -7.11
CA VAL A 152 -9.88 -10.08 -7.50
C VAL A 152 -10.09 -8.62 -7.10
N THR A 153 -9.49 -8.18 -5.99
CA THR A 153 -9.64 -6.83 -5.42
C THR A 153 -8.36 -6.00 -5.49
N ASP A 154 -7.27 -6.57 -6.02
CA ASP A 154 -5.90 -6.05 -6.02
C ASP A 154 -5.48 -5.50 -4.65
N THR A 155 -5.88 -6.20 -3.60
CA THR A 155 -5.69 -5.80 -2.20
C THR A 155 -4.76 -6.78 -1.50
N TYR A 156 -3.65 -6.23 -0.99
CA TYR A 156 -2.68 -6.98 -0.20
C TYR A 156 -3.14 -7.16 1.25
N TYR A 157 -3.09 -8.41 1.70
CA TYR A 157 -3.45 -8.84 3.05
C TYR A 157 -2.25 -9.47 3.75
N LEU A 158 -2.03 -9.07 5.00
CA LEU A 158 -1.12 -9.76 5.91
C LEU A 158 -1.94 -10.67 6.83
N TYR A 159 -1.71 -11.96 6.75
CA TYR A 159 -2.27 -12.95 7.66
C TYR A 159 -1.31 -13.10 8.84
N VAL A 160 -1.80 -12.82 10.04
CA VAL A 160 -0.99 -12.73 11.25
C VAL A 160 -1.44 -13.78 12.25
N LEU A 161 -0.54 -14.70 12.58
CA LEU A 161 -0.75 -15.72 13.60
C LEU A 161 -0.32 -15.14 14.96
N GLU A 162 -1.30 -14.86 15.82
CA GLU A 162 -1.14 -14.13 17.07
C GLU A 162 -1.77 -14.89 18.25
N GLY A 163 -0.92 -15.46 19.10
CA GLY A 163 -1.33 -16.32 20.20
C GLY A 163 -2.17 -17.49 19.66
N LYS A 164 -3.46 -17.50 19.99
CA LYS A 164 -4.43 -18.52 19.52
C LYS A 164 -5.29 -18.07 18.33
N PHE A 165 -5.05 -16.88 17.79
CA PHE A 165 -5.86 -16.30 16.72
C PHE A 165 -5.09 -16.21 15.40
N LEU A 166 -5.80 -16.42 14.30
CA LEU A 166 -5.35 -15.99 12.98
C LEU A 166 -6.16 -14.74 12.61
N LYS A 167 -5.46 -13.64 12.31
CA LYS A 167 -6.05 -12.35 11.92
C LYS A 167 -5.72 -12.05 10.46
N LYS A 168 -6.73 -11.68 9.66
CA LYS A 168 -6.57 -11.15 8.30
C LYS A 168 -6.51 -9.62 8.39
N VAL A 169 -5.36 -9.03 8.09
CA VAL A 169 -5.14 -7.58 8.14
C VAL A 169 -5.04 -7.03 6.72
N ASN A 170 -5.90 -6.09 6.37
CA ASN A 170 -5.79 -5.34 5.12
C ASN A 170 -4.64 -4.34 5.25
N LEU A 171 -3.61 -4.42 4.39
CA LEU A 171 -2.42 -3.56 4.49
C LEU A 171 -2.67 -2.12 4.04
N VAL A 172 -3.68 -1.89 3.20
CA VAL A 172 -4.07 -0.55 2.70
C VAL A 172 -4.89 0.20 3.74
N THR A 173 -5.85 -0.46 4.39
CA THR A 173 -6.72 0.16 5.42
C THR A 173 -6.20 0.00 6.84
N GLN A 174 -5.22 -0.88 7.06
CA GLN A 174 -4.61 -1.23 8.36
C GLN A 174 -5.63 -1.73 9.39
N LYS A 175 -6.69 -2.41 8.92
CA LYS A 175 -7.75 -2.97 9.76
C LYS A 175 -7.71 -4.49 9.74
N VAL A 176 -7.92 -5.11 10.90
CA VAL A 176 -8.27 -6.53 10.99
C VAL A 176 -9.69 -6.67 10.45
N GLU A 177 -9.84 -7.30 9.29
CA GLU A 177 -11.14 -7.56 8.67
C GLU A 177 -11.79 -8.82 9.23
N LEU A 178 -10.97 -9.84 9.51
CA LEU A 178 -11.40 -11.11 10.09
C LEU A 178 -10.41 -11.58 11.16
N SER A 179 -10.94 -12.26 12.17
CA SER A 179 -10.16 -12.96 13.20
C SER A 179 -10.87 -14.25 13.55
N THR A 180 -10.15 -15.37 13.54
CA THR A 180 -10.66 -16.67 13.98
C THR A 180 -9.81 -17.21 15.13
N GLU A 181 -10.45 -17.87 16.10
CA GLU A 181 -9.74 -18.60 17.16
C GLU A 181 -9.46 -20.02 16.67
N LEU A 182 -8.19 -20.40 16.63
CA LEU A 182 -7.80 -21.75 16.25
C LEU A 182 -7.75 -22.64 17.50
N THR A 183 -8.68 -23.58 17.62
CA THR A 183 -8.81 -24.43 18.81
C THR A 183 -7.84 -25.61 18.76
N PHE A 184 -6.79 -25.58 19.59
CA PHE A 184 -5.80 -26.65 19.72
C PHE A 184 -5.61 -27.08 21.17
N ASP A 185 -5.29 -28.36 21.38
CA ASP A 185 -5.19 -28.96 22.72
C ASP A 185 -3.89 -28.60 23.49
N TYR A 186 -2.84 -28.11 22.82
CA TYR A 186 -1.55 -27.79 23.44
C TYR A 186 -0.78 -26.69 22.67
N TYR A 187 0.11 -25.99 23.39
CA TYR A 187 0.98 -24.93 22.83
C TYR A 187 2.32 -25.51 22.36
N ASN A 188 2.64 -25.46 21.06
CA ASN A 188 4.01 -25.45 20.51
C ASN A 188 4.04 -25.35 18.97
N ALA A 189 5.02 -24.57 18.48
CA ALA A 189 5.50 -24.43 17.10
C ALA A 189 4.44 -24.12 16.03
N ASP A 190 4.39 -22.84 15.64
CA ASP A 190 3.28 -22.27 14.89
C ASP A 190 3.80 -21.44 13.70
N SER A 191 3.45 -21.82 12.47
CA SER A 191 3.82 -21.10 11.23
C SER A 191 2.59 -20.90 10.34
N VAL A 192 2.64 -19.88 9.49
CA VAL A 192 1.58 -19.59 8.51
C VAL A 192 2.17 -19.25 7.15
N ASP A 193 1.57 -19.79 6.09
CA ASP A 193 1.98 -19.57 4.70
C ASP A 193 0.76 -19.38 3.79
N ALA A 194 0.96 -18.86 2.58
CA ALA A 194 -0.07 -18.63 1.57
C ALA A 194 0.29 -19.37 0.27
N PHE A 195 -0.56 -20.28 -0.18
CA PHE A 195 -0.28 -21.11 -1.36
C PHE A 195 -1.55 -21.72 -1.96
N ASP A 196 -1.70 -21.61 -3.28
CA ASP A 196 -2.70 -22.33 -4.08
C ASP A 196 -2.43 -23.83 -3.99
N ILE A 197 -3.02 -24.50 -2.99
CA ILE A 197 -2.78 -25.92 -2.71
C ILE A 197 -3.82 -26.80 -3.39
N ASN A 198 -5.01 -26.27 -3.69
CA ASN A 198 -6.07 -26.96 -4.41
C ASN A 198 -6.03 -26.81 -5.94
N ASN A 199 -5.18 -25.91 -6.46
CA ASN A 199 -5.00 -25.59 -7.88
C ASN A 199 -6.26 -24.96 -8.52
N ASP A 200 -6.97 -24.08 -7.80
CA ASP A 200 -8.07 -23.25 -8.33
C ASP A 200 -7.61 -21.88 -8.86
N GLY A 201 -6.34 -21.52 -8.62
CA GLY A 201 -5.75 -20.24 -9.00
C GLY A 201 -5.81 -19.16 -7.91
N LYS A 202 -6.09 -19.53 -6.66
CA LYS A 202 -6.07 -18.65 -5.49
C LYS A 202 -5.30 -19.30 -4.35
N ASP A 203 -4.63 -18.49 -3.55
CA ASP A 203 -3.90 -19.00 -2.40
C ASP A 203 -4.82 -19.33 -1.21
N GLU A 204 -4.68 -20.53 -0.67
CA GLU A 204 -5.18 -20.88 0.65
C GLU A 204 -4.20 -20.45 1.75
N ILE A 205 -4.72 -20.28 2.97
CA ILE A 205 -3.87 -20.06 4.14
C ILE A 205 -3.56 -21.39 4.81
N ILE A 206 -2.28 -21.73 4.86
CA ILE A 206 -1.78 -22.96 5.45
C ILE A 206 -1.22 -22.64 6.83
N VAL A 207 -1.77 -23.25 7.88
CA VAL A 207 -1.32 -23.04 9.27
C VAL A 207 -0.82 -24.36 9.84
N TYR A 208 0.44 -24.42 10.23
CA TYR A 208 0.96 -25.51 11.05
C TYR A 208 0.91 -25.12 12.53
N ARG A 209 0.37 -26.00 13.38
CA ARG A 209 0.45 -25.91 14.85
C ARG A 209 0.28 -27.28 15.49
N ASN A 210 1.03 -27.58 16.55
CA ASN A 210 0.81 -28.75 17.42
C ASN A 210 0.75 -30.12 16.68
N ASN A 211 1.60 -30.31 15.66
CA ASN A 211 1.62 -31.48 14.75
C ASN A 211 0.37 -31.65 13.87
N GLU A 212 -0.35 -30.57 13.59
CA GLU A 212 -1.46 -30.52 12.66
C GLU A 212 -1.24 -29.39 11.65
N LEU A 213 -1.44 -29.69 10.37
CA LEU A 213 -1.39 -28.71 9.27
C LEU A 213 -2.82 -28.48 8.78
N LEU A 214 -3.33 -27.27 8.99
CA LEU A 214 -4.66 -26.81 8.55
C LEU A 214 -4.55 -26.09 7.22
N VAL A 215 -5.56 -26.28 6.37
CA VAL A 215 -5.80 -25.47 5.16
C VAL A 215 -7.08 -24.68 5.40
N LEU A 216 -6.97 -23.36 5.34
CA LEU A 216 -8.06 -22.43 5.59
C LEU A 216 -8.35 -21.61 4.32
N ASN A 217 -9.63 -21.32 4.09
CA ASN A 217 -10.03 -20.43 3.01
C ASN A 217 -9.57 -18.99 3.31
N ALA A 218 -8.82 -18.35 2.40
CA ALA A 218 -8.31 -16.99 2.60
C ALA A 218 -9.42 -15.91 2.66
N LEU A 219 -10.61 -16.16 2.12
CA LEU A 219 -11.70 -15.19 2.14
C LEU A 219 -12.37 -15.08 3.51
N ASP A 220 -12.68 -16.22 4.16
CA ASP A 220 -13.50 -16.27 5.38
C ASP A 220 -12.86 -16.99 6.58
N LEU A 221 -11.63 -17.51 6.43
CA LEU A 221 -10.88 -18.29 7.43
C LEU A 221 -11.57 -19.60 7.88
N SER A 222 -12.49 -20.14 7.09
CA SER A 222 -13.09 -21.46 7.33
C SER A 222 -12.10 -22.60 7.06
N GLU A 223 -12.16 -23.68 7.85
CA GLU A 223 -11.34 -24.88 7.65
C GLU A 223 -11.82 -25.64 6.42
N LEU A 224 -10.92 -25.81 5.44
CA LEU A 224 -11.13 -26.66 4.27
C LEU A 224 -10.65 -28.08 4.55
N ALA A 225 -9.52 -28.24 5.25
CA ALA A 225 -8.96 -29.54 5.61
C ALA A 225 -7.91 -29.47 6.73
N ALA A 226 -7.56 -30.65 7.25
CA ALA A 226 -6.49 -30.83 8.23
C ALA A 226 -5.68 -32.12 8.00
N LEU A 227 -4.35 -32.06 8.16
CA LEU A 227 -3.44 -33.21 8.22
C LEU A 227 -2.90 -33.40 9.65
N LYS A 228 -3.37 -34.43 10.33
CA LYS A 228 -2.94 -34.79 11.69
C LYS A 228 -1.63 -35.59 11.69
N ASN A 229 -0.77 -35.31 12.66
CA ASN A 229 0.59 -35.85 12.79
C ASN A 229 1.52 -35.41 11.64
N ALA A 230 1.30 -34.21 11.10
CA ALA A 230 2.20 -33.59 10.13
C ALA A 230 3.59 -33.34 10.77
N GLN A 231 4.66 -33.47 9.98
CA GLN A 231 5.99 -33.06 10.43
C GLN A 231 6.08 -31.53 10.46
N GLN A 232 6.78 -30.97 11.45
CA GLN A 232 6.92 -29.52 11.62
C GLN A 232 7.58 -28.82 10.42
N LYS A 233 8.51 -29.51 9.77
CA LYS A 233 9.27 -28.96 8.64
C LYS A 233 8.74 -29.53 7.34
N PHE A 234 8.30 -28.64 6.48
CA PHE A 234 7.78 -28.91 5.15
C PHE A 234 8.10 -27.75 4.20
N VAL A 235 7.87 -27.98 2.91
CA VAL A 235 7.93 -26.97 1.86
C VAL A 235 6.84 -27.24 0.82
N LEU A 236 6.31 -26.18 0.23
CA LEU A 236 5.21 -26.20 -0.73
C LEU A 236 5.77 -25.97 -2.14
N GLY A 237 5.30 -26.72 -3.14
CA GLY A 237 5.87 -26.66 -4.50
C GLY A 237 5.38 -27.79 -5.42
N SER A 238 6.07 -28.01 -6.52
CA SER A 238 5.78 -29.01 -7.56
C SER A 238 6.92 -30.03 -7.68
N PHE A 239 6.94 -31.08 -6.86
CA PHE A 239 8.15 -31.89 -6.65
C PHE A 239 8.22 -33.17 -7.49
N THR A 240 7.07 -33.76 -7.81
CA THR A 240 6.99 -35.06 -8.48
C THR A 240 6.28 -35.05 -9.83
N GLN A 241 5.54 -33.98 -10.12
CA GLN A 241 4.85 -33.76 -11.39
C GLN A 241 4.80 -32.27 -11.70
N ALA A 242 5.15 -31.91 -12.94
CA ALA A 242 5.28 -30.50 -13.32
C ALA A 242 3.95 -29.75 -13.18
N ASN A 243 3.99 -28.57 -12.56
CA ASN A 243 2.82 -27.72 -12.26
C ASN A 243 1.72 -28.40 -11.43
N VAL A 244 2.06 -29.32 -10.52
CA VAL A 244 1.12 -29.89 -9.54
C VAL A 244 1.52 -29.45 -8.15
N LYS A 245 0.57 -28.93 -7.40
CA LYS A 245 0.77 -28.36 -6.07
C LYS A 245 0.85 -29.47 -5.00
N GLU A 246 1.97 -29.52 -4.28
CA GLU A 246 2.37 -30.60 -3.37
C GLU A 246 3.01 -30.04 -2.08
N ILE A 247 2.97 -30.84 -1.01
CA ILE A 247 3.70 -30.59 0.24
C ILE A 247 4.78 -31.65 0.41
N LEU A 248 6.04 -31.25 0.48
CA LEU A 248 7.17 -32.13 0.83
C LEU A 248 7.54 -31.93 2.30
N PHE A 249 7.36 -32.98 3.11
CA PHE A 249 7.82 -33.01 4.50
C PHE A 249 9.29 -33.42 4.61
N SER A 250 9.92 -33.00 5.71
CA SER A 250 11.34 -33.22 6.02
C SER A 250 11.81 -34.68 6.10
N ASP A 251 10.89 -35.63 6.28
CA ASP A 251 11.14 -37.08 6.23
C ASP A 251 11.06 -37.68 4.80
N GLY A 252 10.82 -36.84 3.79
CA GLY A 252 10.69 -37.22 2.39
C GLY A 252 9.27 -37.58 1.95
N ALA A 253 8.25 -37.44 2.81
CA ALA A 253 6.87 -37.68 2.43
C ALA A 253 6.30 -36.53 1.59
N VAL A 254 5.81 -36.83 0.39
CA VAL A 254 5.14 -35.88 -0.51
C VAL A 254 3.64 -36.13 -0.46
N PHE A 255 2.87 -35.13 -0.05
CA PHE A 255 1.40 -35.15 -0.03
C PHE A 255 0.82 -34.26 -1.14
N ARG A 256 -0.35 -34.65 -1.65
CA ARG A 256 -1.22 -33.85 -2.51
C ARG A 256 -2.52 -33.51 -1.82
N PHE A 257 -3.11 -32.40 -2.21
CA PHE A 257 -4.47 -32.05 -1.83
C PHE A 257 -5.44 -32.52 -2.91
N GLU A 258 -6.28 -33.50 -2.58
CA GLU A 258 -7.20 -34.13 -3.53
C GLU A 258 -8.59 -34.28 -2.89
N ASN A 259 -9.62 -33.64 -3.47
CA ASN A 259 -11.01 -33.66 -3.00
C ASN A 259 -11.14 -33.28 -1.51
N ASP A 260 -10.62 -32.10 -1.15
CA ASP A 260 -10.62 -31.55 0.21
C ASP A 260 -9.90 -32.43 1.27
N THR A 261 -8.98 -33.29 0.83
CA THR A 261 -8.23 -34.20 1.71
C THR A 261 -6.77 -34.34 1.32
N PHE A 262 -5.90 -34.57 2.31
CA PHE A 262 -4.49 -34.85 2.09
C PHE A 262 -4.23 -36.33 1.77
N VAL A 263 -3.58 -36.59 0.65
CA VAL A 263 -3.23 -37.94 0.16
C VAL A 263 -1.70 -38.05 0.05
N LEU A 264 -1.11 -39.06 0.69
CA LEU A 264 0.31 -39.37 0.51
C LEU A 264 0.56 -39.86 -0.93
N HIS A 265 1.28 -39.05 -1.71
CA HIS A 265 1.54 -39.33 -3.12
C HIS A 265 2.83 -40.14 -3.32
N LYS A 266 3.95 -39.74 -2.68
CA LYS A 266 5.25 -40.39 -2.82
C LYS A 266 6.04 -40.33 -1.51
N GLN A 267 6.88 -41.34 -1.26
CA GLN A 267 7.97 -41.25 -0.28
C GLN A 267 9.30 -41.16 -1.04
N LEU A 268 10.06 -40.10 -0.80
CA LEU A 268 11.41 -39.92 -1.34
C LEU A 268 12.46 -40.58 -0.43
N ASN A 269 13.63 -40.89 -0.98
CA ASN A 269 14.83 -41.27 -0.19
C ASN A 269 15.68 -40.03 0.16
N LEU A 270 15.11 -38.84 0.01
CA LEU A 270 15.71 -37.52 0.19
C LEU A 270 15.10 -36.87 1.44
N ASN A 271 15.93 -36.38 2.35
CA ASN A 271 15.49 -35.69 3.56
C ASN A 271 15.72 -34.17 3.42
N ALA A 272 14.66 -33.38 3.53
CA ALA A 272 14.71 -31.91 3.53
C ALA A 272 14.56 -31.39 4.97
N SER A 273 15.58 -31.58 5.81
CA SER A 273 15.50 -31.36 7.27
C SER A 273 16.15 -30.05 7.77
N GLY A 274 16.52 -29.14 6.87
CA GLY A 274 17.05 -27.80 7.16
C GLY A 274 16.10 -26.94 8.01
N GLU A 275 16.61 -25.84 8.58
CA GLU A 275 15.76 -24.84 9.24
C GLU A 275 15.08 -23.92 8.21
N HIS A 276 15.73 -23.70 7.07
CA HIS A 276 15.21 -22.89 5.96
C HIS A 276 14.96 -23.80 4.76
N LEU A 277 13.70 -23.94 4.36
CA LEU A 277 13.27 -24.72 3.20
C LEU A 277 12.53 -23.80 2.22
N ILE A 278 12.97 -23.78 0.95
CA ILE A 278 12.35 -22.97 -0.11
C ILE A 278 12.30 -23.81 -1.38
N ALA A 279 11.15 -23.82 -2.06
CA ALA A 279 10.97 -24.44 -3.37
C ALA A 279 11.24 -23.40 -4.48
N VAL A 280 11.94 -23.81 -5.54
CA VAL A 280 12.22 -22.95 -6.69
C VAL A 280 12.56 -23.78 -7.93
N ASP A 281 11.85 -23.56 -9.04
CA ASP A 281 12.22 -24.10 -10.35
C ASP A 281 13.39 -23.31 -10.96
N ILE A 282 14.61 -23.78 -10.72
CA ILE A 282 15.85 -23.16 -11.24
C ILE A 282 16.13 -23.47 -12.71
N ASN A 283 15.29 -24.27 -13.38
CA ASN A 283 15.59 -24.83 -14.69
C ASN A 283 14.47 -24.66 -15.75
N ASN A 284 13.29 -24.18 -15.32
CA ASN A 284 12.06 -23.97 -16.08
C ASN A 284 11.47 -25.26 -16.72
N ASP A 285 11.54 -26.40 -16.02
CA ASP A 285 10.83 -27.64 -16.43
C ASP A 285 9.48 -27.85 -15.73
N GLY A 286 9.11 -26.94 -14.83
CA GLY A 286 7.89 -26.95 -14.03
C GLY A 286 7.98 -27.82 -12.78
N LEU A 287 9.16 -28.35 -12.44
CA LEU A 287 9.45 -29.04 -11.18
C LEU A 287 10.32 -28.19 -10.28
N ASP A 288 9.92 -28.04 -9.03
CA ASP A 288 10.69 -27.28 -8.05
C ASP A 288 11.87 -28.10 -7.50
N GLU A 289 13.06 -27.52 -7.60
CA GLU A 289 14.19 -27.84 -6.75
C GLU A 289 13.94 -27.27 -5.32
N VAL A 290 14.67 -27.76 -4.32
CA VAL A 290 14.49 -27.38 -2.91
C VAL A 290 15.81 -26.94 -2.29
N ILE A 291 15.85 -25.69 -1.83
CA ILE A 291 16.90 -25.16 -0.98
C ILE A 291 16.75 -25.76 0.42
N ASN A 292 17.80 -26.40 0.93
CA ASN A 292 17.86 -27.05 2.24
C ASN A 292 18.95 -26.38 3.09
N GLY A 293 18.60 -25.29 3.79
CA GLY A 293 19.50 -24.53 4.64
C GLY A 293 19.67 -25.17 6.02
N GLN A 294 20.86 -25.71 6.32
CA GLN A 294 21.17 -26.33 7.62
C GLN A 294 22.03 -25.41 8.49
N SER A 295 21.53 -25.06 9.69
CA SER A 295 22.28 -24.33 10.72
C SER A 295 23.67 -24.92 10.98
N TRP A 296 24.66 -24.03 11.16
CA TRP A 296 26.07 -24.36 11.42
C TRP A 296 26.76 -25.33 10.44
N LYS A 297 26.25 -25.50 9.21
CA LYS A 297 26.86 -26.41 8.22
C LYS A 297 26.91 -25.81 6.82
N SER A 298 25.75 -25.75 6.16
CA SER A 298 25.70 -25.67 4.71
C SER A 298 24.30 -25.43 4.19
N ILE A 299 24.25 -24.85 3.00
CA ILE A 299 23.06 -24.80 2.16
C ILE A 299 23.24 -25.84 1.04
N GLU A 300 22.25 -26.70 0.87
CA GLU A 300 22.22 -27.70 -0.20
C GLU A 300 21.09 -27.35 -1.16
N MET A 301 21.33 -27.45 -2.47
CA MET A 301 20.27 -27.47 -3.46
C MET A 301 19.90 -28.92 -3.76
N LEU A 302 18.67 -29.30 -3.50
CA LEU A 302 18.14 -30.64 -3.68
C LEU A 302 17.20 -30.69 -4.88
N SER A 303 17.20 -31.79 -5.62
CA SER A 303 16.25 -32.05 -6.71
C SER A 303 15.36 -33.23 -6.31
N PRO A 304 14.12 -33.00 -5.82
CA PRO A 304 13.19 -34.05 -5.39
C PRO A 304 12.80 -35.02 -6.50
N SER A 305 12.72 -34.53 -7.73
CA SER A 305 12.40 -35.32 -8.93
C SER A 305 13.49 -36.35 -9.26
N THR A 306 14.77 -36.01 -9.01
CA THR A 306 15.93 -36.89 -9.27
C THR A 306 16.51 -37.54 -8.00
N GLU A 307 16.01 -37.18 -6.81
CA GLU A 307 16.46 -37.59 -5.47
C GLU A 307 17.97 -37.37 -5.25
N LYS A 308 18.48 -36.19 -5.62
CA LYS A 308 19.90 -35.82 -5.54
C LYS A 308 20.13 -34.46 -4.92
N VAL A 309 21.33 -34.29 -4.33
CA VAL A 309 21.94 -32.99 -4.10
C VAL A 309 22.58 -32.52 -5.41
N LEU A 310 22.21 -31.33 -5.90
CA LEU A 310 22.80 -30.71 -7.09
C LEU A 310 24.14 -30.03 -6.75
N TRP A 311 24.16 -29.25 -5.67
CA TRP A 311 25.36 -28.62 -5.12
C TRP A 311 25.25 -28.38 -3.61
N THR A 312 26.37 -28.08 -2.96
CA THR A 312 26.44 -27.75 -1.54
C THR A 312 27.38 -26.57 -1.31
N ALA A 313 26.88 -25.49 -0.70
CA ALA A 313 27.68 -24.37 -0.22
C ALA A 313 27.90 -24.51 1.30
N GLN A 314 29.13 -24.35 1.79
CA GLN A 314 29.45 -24.41 3.22
C GLN A 314 29.39 -23.00 3.81
N SER A 315 28.81 -22.83 5.01
CA SER A 315 28.91 -21.58 5.77
C SER A 315 29.97 -21.70 6.87
N GLY A 316 30.64 -20.57 7.17
CA GLY A 316 31.56 -20.46 8.30
C GLY A 316 30.87 -20.12 9.62
N GLN A 317 29.59 -19.77 9.60
CA GLN A 317 28.78 -19.29 10.72
C GLN A 317 27.39 -19.96 10.72
N ASP A 318 26.55 -19.63 11.70
CA ASP A 318 25.15 -20.03 11.66
C ASP A 318 24.38 -19.31 10.55
N ILE A 319 23.35 -19.96 9.98
CA ILE A 319 22.51 -19.41 8.91
C ILE A 319 21.13 -19.11 9.51
N ASP A 320 20.77 -17.84 9.60
CA ASP A 320 19.57 -17.38 10.34
C ASP A 320 18.40 -16.98 9.43
N LYS A 321 18.70 -16.56 8.20
CA LYS A 321 17.72 -16.41 7.13
C LYS A 321 18.31 -16.77 5.77
N VAL A 322 17.45 -17.32 4.92
CA VAL A 322 17.69 -17.57 3.49
C VAL A 322 16.46 -17.07 2.73
N ILE A 323 16.66 -16.43 1.58
CA ILE A 323 15.61 -16.07 0.62
C ILE A 323 16.07 -16.38 -0.81
N VAL A 324 15.15 -16.23 -1.76
CA VAL A 324 15.38 -16.27 -3.20
C VAL A 324 14.98 -14.91 -3.78
N ALA A 325 15.86 -14.30 -4.58
CA ALA A 325 15.60 -13.05 -5.30
C ALA A 325 16.67 -12.77 -6.37
N ASP A 326 16.29 -12.22 -7.52
CA ASP A 326 17.21 -11.62 -8.52
C ASP A 326 17.89 -10.35 -7.98
N ILE A 327 18.88 -10.55 -7.10
CA ILE A 327 19.63 -9.47 -6.46
C ILE A 327 20.52 -8.70 -7.43
N ASN A 328 20.88 -9.29 -8.56
CA ASN A 328 21.82 -8.68 -9.51
C ASN A 328 21.12 -7.98 -10.71
N LYS A 329 19.81 -8.18 -10.86
CA LYS A 329 18.91 -7.67 -11.90
C LYS A 329 19.22 -8.21 -13.31
N ASP A 330 19.65 -9.47 -13.41
CA ASP A 330 19.88 -10.15 -14.72
C ASP A 330 18.68 -10.98 -15.21
N GLY A 331 17.60 -11.07 -14.43
CA GLY A 331 16.39 -11.83 -14.72
C GLY A 331 16.46 -13.29 -14.27
N ILE A 332 17.44 -13.66 -13.44
CA ILE A 332 17.57 -14.99 -12.83
C ILE A 332 17.65 -14.80 -11.31
N ASP A 333 16.85 -15.56 -10.56
CA ASP A 333 16.93 -15.49 -9.10
C ASP A 333 18.26 -16.02 -8.55
N ASP A 334 18.73 -15.39 -7.48
CA ASP A 334 19.88 -15.80 -6.69
C ASP A 334 19.45 -16.23 -5.28
N LEU A 335 20.31 -17.01 -4.62
CA LEU A 335 20.13 -17.33 -3.21
C LEU A 335 20.80 -16.25 -2.36
N VAL A 336 20.04 -15.60 -1.48
CA VAL A 336 20.58 -14.63 -0.52
C VAL A 336 20.43 -15.18 0.89
N TYR A 337 21.49 -15.13 1.70
CA TYR A 337 21.43 -15.58 3.09
C TYR A 337 22.23 -14.68 4.05
N GLY A 338 21.87 -14.74 5.34
CA GLY A 338 22.50 -13.95 6.40
C GLY A 338 23.00 -14.79 7.58
N ASP A 339 24.15 -14.37 8.13
CA ASP A 339 24.76 -15.01 9.30
C ASP A 339 24.00 -14.71 10.61
N GLY A 340 23.76 -15.75 11.43
CA GLY A 340 23.04 -15.65 12.72
C GLY A 340 23.83 -15.07 13.90
N GLN A 341 25.10 -14.71 13.69
CA GLN A 341 25.96 -14.10 14.71
C GLN A 341 26.68 -12.89 14.12
N TRP A 342 27.91 -12.59 14.56
CA TRP A 342 28.77 -11.63 13.85
C TRP A 342 29.07 -12.16 12.45
N GLY A 343 28.84 -11.35 11.40
CA GLY A 343 28.96 -11.88 10.04
C GLY A 343 28.52 -10.94 8.93
N GLN A 344 27.99 -11.52 7.87
CA GLN A 344 27.65 -10.86 6.62
C GLN A 344 26.32 -11.38 6.07
N LEU A 345 25.80 -10.70 5.06
CA LEU A 345 24.87 -11.28 4.09
C LEU A 345 25.69 -11.65 2.84
N TYR A 346 25.27 -12.71 2.15
CA TYR A 346 25.92 -13.24 0.94
C TYR A 346 24.87 -13.52 -0.12
N ALA A 347 25.24 -13.40 -1.40
CA ALA A 347 24.46 -13.90 -2.52
C ALA A 347 25.25 -14.91 -3.35
N LEU A 348 24.60 -16.03 -3.64
CA LEU A 348 25.11 -17.20 -4.32
C LEU A 348 24.23 -17.52 -5.52
N SER A 349 24.84 -17.85 -6.66
CA SER A 349 24.11 -18.28 -7.86
C SER A 349 23.31 -19.56 -7.58
N LEU A 350 21.98 -19.54 -7.79
CA LEU A 350 21.10 -20.69 -7.54
C LEU A 350 21.51 -21.95 -8.31
N THR A 351 22.08 -21.81 -9.50
CA THR A 351 22.49 -22.96 -10.33
C THR A 351 23.80 -23.59 -9.87
N THR A 352 24.65 -22.87 -9.13
CA THR A 352 26.05 -23.30 -8.87
C THR A 352 26.47 -23.30 -7.39
N GLY A 353 25.76 -22.58 -6.52
CA GLY A 353 26.15 -22.40 -5.11
C GLY A 353 27.41 -21.57 -4.91
N ILE A 354 27.85 -20.80 -5.91
CA ILE A 354 29.06 -19.96 -5.86
C ILE A 354 28.69 -18.54 -5.43
N GLU A 355 29.35 -18.03 -4.38
CA GLU A 355 29.25 -16.64 -3.94
C GLU A 355 29.78 -15.68 -5.01
N PHE A 356 29.01 -14.64 -5.33
CA PHE A 356 29.45 -13.52 -6.17
C PHE A 356 29.29 -12.15 -5.48
N TRP A 357 28.51 -12.06 -4.40
CA TRP A 357 28.27 -10.82 -3.66
C TRP A 357 28.17 -11.07 -2.15
N SER A 358 28.55 -10.08 -1.35
CA SER A 358 28.40 -10.09 0.11
C SER A 358 28.54 -8.68 0.71
N ILE A 359 27.85 -8.42 1.83
CA ILE A 359 27.88 -7.16 2.58
C ILE A 359 27.97 -7.42 4.10
N LYS A 360 28.68 -6.57 4.84
CA LYS A 360 28.84 -6.75 6.29
C LYS A 360 27.55 -6.42 7.04
N ASN A 361 27.16 -7.30 7.95
CA ASN A 361 26.14 -6.99 8.94
C ASN A 361 26.77 -6.10 10.04
N PRO A 362 26.21 -4.92 10.36
CA PRO A 362 26.73 -4.09 11.45
C PRO A 362 26.37 -4.62 12.86
N GLY A 363 25.32 -5.44 12.97
CA GLY A 363 24.86 -6.06 14.21
C GLY A 363 25.21 -7.55 14.33
N HIS A 364 24.57 -8.22 15.29
CA HIS A 364 24.65 -9.67 15.50
C HIS A 364 23.37 -10.33 14.98
N GLY A 365 23.47 -11.31 14.08
CA GLY A 365 22.30 -11.95 13.49
C GLY A 365 21.60 -11.11 12.41
N VAL A 366 20.97 -11.79 11.47
CA VAL A 366 20.26 -11.19 10.32
C VAL A 366 18.81 -11.68 10.36
N SER A 367 17.89 -10.79 10.76
CA SER A 367 16.46 -11.08 10.84
C SER A 367 15.71 -10.46 9.65
N GLY A 368 15.06 -11.30 8.87
CA GLY A 368 14.42 -10.91 7.60
C GLY A 368 15.44 -10.47 6.54
N ILE A 369 15.17 -10.80 5.28
CA ILE A 369 15.89 -10.24 4.13
C ILE A 369 14.83 -10.00 3.06
N VAL A 370 14.88 -8.85 2.39
CA VAL A 370 14.16 -8.58 1.14
C VAL A 370 15.07 -7.84 0.18
N VAL A 371 14.81 -8.02 -1.10
CA VAL A 371 15.56 -7.45 -2.22
C VAL A 371 14.55 -7.04 -3.29
N ASP A 372 14.52 -5.76 -3.63
CA ASP A 372 13.68 -5.19 -4.69
C ASP A 372 14.17 -3.75 -5.01
N ASP A 373 13.57 -3.09 -5.99
CA ASP A 373 13.76 -1.69 -6.35
C ASP A 373 12.93 -0.78 -5.41
N PHE A 374 13.31 -0.68 -4.12
CA PHE A 374 12.47 0.00 -3.12
C PHE A 374 12.33 1.49 -3.40
N ASN A 375 13.40 2.12 -3.90
CA ASN A 375 13.46 3.55 -4.19
C ASN A 375 12.95 3.93 -5.60
N GLY A 376 12.77 2.96 -6.50
CA GLY A 376 12.29 3.17 -7.87
C GLY A 376 13.34 3.76 -8.82
N ASP A 377 14.64 3.72 -8.49
CA ASP A 377 15.72 4.25 -9.34
C ASP A 377 16.09 3.35 -10.53
N GLY A 378 15.58 2.12 -10.55
CA GLY A 378 15.83 1.13 -11.60
C GLY A 378 16.83 0.04 -11.21
N LYS A 379 17.41 0.07 -10.00
CA LYS A 379 18.39 -0.94 -9.51
C LYS A 379 17.77 -1.89 -8.48
N GLN A 380 18.61 -2.69 -7.83
CA GLN A 380 18.21 -3.51 -6.69
C GLN A 380 18.75 -2.90 -5.39
N ASP A 381 17.87 -2.85 -4.40
CA ASP A 381 18.15 -2.51 -3.02
C ASP A 381 18.05 -3.78 -2.15
N ILE A 382 18.64 -3.76 -0.97
CA ILE A 382 18.54 -4.86 0.01
C ILE A 382 18.27 -4.33 1.41
N ALA A 383 17.29 -4.91 2.08
CA ALA A 383 16.88 -4.55 3.43
C ALA A 383 16.87 -5.75 4.38
N TRP A 384 17.33 -5.54 5.61
CA TRP A 384 17.38 -6.56 6.67
C TRP A 384 17.37 -5.95 8.07
N GLY A 385 16.92 -6.73 9.05
CA GLY A 385 17.12 -6.43 10.48
C GLY A 385 18.46 -6.97 10.99
N ALA A 386 19.18 -6.18 11.78
CA ALA A 386 20.44 -6.54 12.41
C ALA A 386 20.33 -6.43 13.94
N GLY A 387 20.96 -7.35 14.69
CA GLY A 387 21.13 -7.24 16.15
C GLY A 387 20.47 -8.34 16.99
N TYR A 388 19.36 -8.90 16.49
CA TYR A 388 18.42 -9.75 17.25
C TYR A 388 19.03 -10.88 18.10
N SER A 389 20.17 -11.46 17.69
CA SER A 389 20.77 -12.61 18.40
C SER A 389 21.69 -12.23 19.58
N SER A 390 21.82 -10.95 19.93
CA SER A 390 22.70 -10.48 21.02
C SER A 390 22.17 -9.21 21.71
N SER A 391 22.72 -8.86 22.87
CA SER A 391 22.43 -7.61 23.60
C SER A 391 23.14 -6.39 22.99
N GLY A 392 23.15 -6.29 21.66
CA GLY A 392 23.62 -5.10 20.93
C GLY A 392 22.47 -4.14 20.66
N GLU A 393 22.76 -2.98 20.07
CA GLU A 393 21.71 -2.14 19.50
C GLU A 393 21.17 -2.78 18.21
N ASP A 394 19.89 -3.14 18.22
CA ASP A 394 19.16 -3.57 17.03
C ASP A 394 18.99 -2.41 16.03
N GLU A 395 19.14 -2.68 14.74
CA GLU A 395 19.02 -1.67 13.67
C GLU A 395 18.49 -2.29 12.37
N PHE A 396 17.51 -1.65 11.73
CA PHE A 396 17.08 -1.99 10.36
C PHE A 396 18.01 -1.30 9.36
N GLN A 397 18.46 -2.01 8.33
CA GLN A 397 19.38 -1.51 7.30
C GLN A 397 18.69 -1.52 5.95
N ILE A 398 18.99 -0.52 5.11
CA ILE A 398 18.67 -0.50 3.68
C ILE A 398 19.88 0.00 2.91
N HIS A 399 20.34 -0.78 1.93
CA HIS A 399 21.54 -0.51 1.14
C HIS A 399 21.27 -0.72 -0.36
N ASN A 400 21.98 0.03 -1.20
CA ASN A 400 22.13 -0.31 -2.62
C ASN A 400 22.81 -1.68 -2.73
N VAL A 401 22.37 -2.55 -3.64
CA VAL A 401 23.13 -3.79 -3.92
C VAL A 401 24.43 -3.49 -4.66
N ASP A 402 24.39 -2.62 -5.68
CA ASP A 402 25.47 -2.47 -6.66
C ASP A 402 26.77 -1.91 -6.07
N ASP A 403 26.68 -0.82 -5.30
CA ASP A 403 27.82 -0.18 -4.64
C ASP A 403 27.90 -0.42 -3.12
N LYS A 404 26.92 -1.13 -2.54
CA LYS A 404 26.82 -1.49 -1.11
C LYS A 404 26.71 -0.28 -0.18
N THR A 405 26.49 0.93 -0.70
CA THR A 405 26.32 2.11 0.13
C THR A 405 25.00 2.05 0.90
N LYS A 406 25.00 2.63 2.11
CA LYS A 406 23.84 2.66 2.97
C LYS A 406 22.91 3.79 2.53
N GLN A 407 21.69 3.46 2.14
CA GLN A 407 20.64 4.45 1.88
C GLN A 407 20.03 4.91 3.20
N TRP A 408 19.68 3.96 4.08
CA TRP A 408 19.01 4.24 5.34
C TRP A 408 19.36 3.23 6.41
N SER A 409 19.27 3.67 7.67
CA SER A 409 19.11 2.73 8.78
C SER A 409 18.37 3.36 9.95
N LYS A 410 17.74 2.51 10.75
CA LYS A 410 16.92 2.92 11.88
C LYS A 410 17.19 2.05 13.08
N LYS A 411 17.83 2.65 14.10
CA LYS A 411 18.05 2.01 15.38
C LYS A 411 16.75 1.88 16.17
N ILE A 412 16.66 0.81 16.94
CA ILE A 412 15.58 0.57 17.88
C ILE A 412 15.76 1.45 19.12
N LYS A 413 14.67 2.13 19.51
CA LYS A 413 14.56 2.86 20.78
C LYS A 413 13.94 1.93 21.83
N GLN A 414 14.77 1.31 22.66
CA GLN A 414 14.26 0.70 23.89
C GLN A 414 14.10 1.81 24.93
N TYR A 415 12.86 2.19 25.26
CA TYR A 415 12.59 3.19 26.29
C TYR A 415 12.84 2.60 27.68
N SER A 416 13.51 3.35 28.56
CA SER A 416 13.60 2.94 29.96
C SER A 416 12.22 2.87 30.58
N ASN A 417 11.98 1.78 31.32
CA ASN A 417 10.73 1.61 32.03
C ASN A 417 10.60 2.63 33.16
N LYS A 418 11.63 2.84 33.99
CA LYS A 418 11.51 3.65 35.23
C LYS A 418 11.97 5.11 35.09
N SER A 419 12.77 5.43 34.08
CA SER A 419 13.39 6.75 33.93
C SER A 419 12.43 7.70 33.23
N LEU A 420 11.37 8.14 33.92
CA LEU A 420 10.28 8.93 33.33
C LEU A 420 9.90 10.13 34.20
N ALA A 421 9.73 11.31 33.58
CA ALA A 421 9.06 12.44 34.22
C ALA A 421 8.31 13.33 33.21
N LEU A 422 7.36 14.13 33.74
CA LEU A 422 6.63 15.18 33.02
C LEU A 422 6.74 16.48 33.81
N ALA A 423 7.28 17.52 33.19
CA ALA A 423 7.37 18.87 33.77
C ALA A 423 7.54 19.92 32.67
N ASP A 424 7.17 21.17 32.94
CA ASP A 424 7.60 22.30 32.11
C ASP A 424 9.05 22.66 32.52
N ILE A 425 10.02 22.19 31.75
CA ILE A 425 11.46 22.39 31.98
C ILE A 425 11.88 23.72 31.37
N ASN A 426 11.45 24.00 30.14
CA ASN A 426 11.84 25.20 29.41
C ASN A 426 11.05 26.47 29.80
N ASN A 427 9.98 26.32 30.60
CA ASN A 427 9.07 27.35 31.08
C ASN A 427 8.34 28.11 29.96
N ASN A 428 7.92 27.40 28.90
CA ASN A 428 7.12 27.95 27.80
C ASN A 428 5.60 27.85 28.01
N GLY A 429 5.13 27.14 29.05
CA GLY A 429 3.72 26.91 29.30
C GLY A 429 3.15 25.61 28.71
N SER A 430 4.02 24.74 28.19
CA SER A 430 3.73 23.37 27.76
C SER A 430 4.41 22.35 28.70
N LEU A 431 4.12 21.06 28.53
CA LEU A 431 4.87 20.00 29.22
C LEU A 431 6.02 19.50 28.35
N ASP A 432 7.15 19.19 28.99
CA ASP A 432 8.23 18.40 28.42
C ASP A 432 8.17 16.95 28.94
N VAL A 433 8.58 16.02 28.09
CA VAL A 433 8.76 14.60 28.38
C VAL A 433 10.23 14.33 28.68
N LEU A 434 10.53 13.75 29.84
CA LEU A 434 11.87 13.35 30.23
C LEU A 434 11.96 11.83 30.22
N TYR A 435 12.90 11.28 29.44
CA TYR A 435 13.12 9.83 29.37
C TYR A 435 14.56 9.45 29.00
N THR A 436 14.99 8.26 29.39
CA THR A 436 16.22 7.64 28.87
C THR A 436 15.89 6.50 27.91
N LEU A 437 16.84 6.16 27.05
CA LEU A 437 16.85 4.88 26.35
C LEU A 437 17.72 3.88 27.13
N THR A 438 17.36 2.60 27.10
CA THR A 438 18.16 1.50 27.68
C THR A 438 19.62 1.61 27.22
N ASP A 439 20.55 1.47 28.16
CA ASP A 439 22.01 1.47 27.99
C ASP A 439 22.64 2.74 27.37
N SER A 440 21.84 3.79 27.13
CA SER A 440 22.29 5.02 26.44
C SER A 440 23.07 6.01 27.31
N ASN A 441 23.05 5.87 28.65
CA ASN A 441 23.55 6.86 29.63
C ASN A 441 23.08 8.32 29.35
N SER A 442 21.97 8.49 28.62
CA SER A 442 21.56 9.75 28.00
C SER A 442 20.12 10.11 28.37
N LEU A 443 19.92 11.30 28.92
CA LEU A 443 18.59 11.85 29.17
C LEU A 443 18.12 12.69 27.97
N TYR A 444 16.95 12.33 27.45
CA TYR A 444 16.19 13.05 26.45
C TYR A 444 15.15 13.91 27.15
N VAL A 445 15.07 15.19 26.76
CA VAL A 445 14.04 16.13 27.20
C VAL A 445 13.39 16.69 25.95
N VAL A 446 12.12 16.36 25.73
CA VAL A 446 11.38 16.63 24.49
C VAL A 446 10.10 17.37 24.79
N ASP A 447 9.94 18.55 24.19
CA ASP A 447 8.76 19.40 24.35
C ASP A 447 7.53 18.77 23.67
N THR A 448 6.38 18.70 24.37
CA THR A 448 5.18 18.02 23.84
C THR A 448 4.44 18.81 22.75
N GLU A 449 4.65 20.12 22.64
CA GLU A 449 4.00 20.97 21.63
C GLU A 449 4.82 21.03 20.33
N THR A 450 6.13 21.28 20.44
CA THR A 450 7.04 21.39 19.29
C THR A 450 7.61 20.04 18.85
N LYS A 451 7.59 19.02 19.72
CA LYS A 451 8.18 17.69 19.51
C LYS A 451 9.71 17.72 19.31
N THR A 452 10.38 18.80 19.75
CA THR A 452 11.84 18.94 19.61
C THR A 452 12.58 18.65 20.92
N ARG A 453 13.79 18.10 20.82
CA ARG A 453 14.69 17.95 21.99
C ARG A 453 15.21 19.33 22.40
N ILE A 454 14.90 19.74 23.63
CA ILE A 454 15.25 21.08 24.16
C ILE A 454 16.58 21.11 24.91
N LEU A 455 17.03 19.99 25.48
CA LEU A 455 18.31 19.87 26.19
C LEU A 455 19.13 18.70 25.63
N THR A 456 20.38 18.97 25.25
CA THR A 456 21.30 17.99 24.63
C THR A 456 22.49 17.59 25.50
N ASN A 457 22.80 18.36 26.55
CA ASN A 457 24.06 18.26 27.30
C ASN A 457 23.94 17.46 28.61
N ILE A 458 22.87 16.67 28.77
CA ILE A 458 22.63 15.88 29.97
C ILE A 458 23.27 14.49 29.81
N GLU A 459 24.44 14.32 30.45
CA GLU A 459 25.17 13.06 30.55
C GLU A 459 24.91 12.43 31.92
N LEU A 460 24.27 11.26 31.94
CA LEU A 460 24.04 10.51 33.18
C LEU A 460 25.32 9.77 33.55
N LYS A 461 25.79 9.99 34.78
CA LYS A 461 26.97 9.31 35.31
C LYS A 461 26.52 8.09 36.08
N ASN A 462 27.21 6.98 35.84
CA ASN A 462 26.93 5.69 36.45
C ASN A 462 25.49 5.21 36.16
N ASP A 463 25.12 4.98 34.90
CA ASP A 463 23.81 4.43 34.50
C ASP A 463 24.01 3.18 33.61
N TRP A 464 24.45 2.08 34.23
CA TRP A 464 24.87 0.85 33.52
C TRP A 464 23.87 -0.30 33.59
N ASP A 465 22.81 -0.17 34.38
CA ASP A 465 21.77 -1.20 34.57
C ASP A 465 20.37 -0.72 34.12
N SER A 466 20.29 0.47 33.53
CA SER A 466 19.06 1.14 33.11
C SER A 466 18.00 1.31 34.22
N ASN A 467 18.39 1.30 35.50
CA ASN A 467 17.49 1.54 36.64
C ASN A 467 17.40 3.02 37.08
N THR A 468 17.95 3.97 36.32
CA THR A 468 17.90 5.39 36.67
C THR A 468 16.47 5.86 36.97
N LEU A 469 16.29 6.55 38.10
CA LEU A 469 15.06 7.25 38.42
C LEU A 469 15.20 8.73 38.08
N ILE A 470 14.11 9.32 37.62
CA ILE A 470 14.03 10.75 37.29
C ILE A 470 12.90 11.37 38.08
N THR A 471 13.15 12.53 38.66
CA THR A 471 12.10 13.40 39.20
C THR A 471 12.49 14.86 38.95
N THR A 472 11.54 15.77 39.13
CA THR A 472 11.69 17.18 38.79
C THR A 472 11.09 18.06 39.88
N ALA A 473 11.79 19.12 40.29
CA ALA A 473 11.32 19.98 41.37
C ALA A 473 11.89 21.40 41.29
N ASP A 474 11.16 22.38 41.82
CA ASP A 474 11.67 23.73 42.06
C ASP A 474 12.54 23.76 43.34
N LEU A 475 13.77 23.26 43.20
CA LEU A 475 14.74 23.18 44.30
C LEU A 475 15.22 24.56 44.78
N PHE A 476 15.11 25.59 43.94
CA PHE A 476 15.69 26.91 44.18
C PHE A 476 14.64 28.00 44.47
N ASN A 477 13.35 27.66 44.44
CA ASN A 477 12.20 28.57 44.56
C ASN A 477 12.22 29.70 43.52
N ASP A 478 12.63 29.39 42.28
CA ASP A 478 12.71 30.33 41.16
C ASP A 478 11.62 30.10 40.08
N GLY A 479 10.75 29.10 40.29
CA GLY A 479 9.67 28.71 39.40
C GLY A 479 10.09 27.73 38.29
N LYS A 480 11.30 27.18 38.31
CA LYS A 480 11.78 26.23 37.30
C LYS A 480 11.87 24.80 37.84
N ASN A 481 11.60 23.84 36.97
CA ASN A 481 11.67 22.42 37.32
C ASN A 481 13.09 21.89 37.07
N TYR A 482 13.92 21.84 38.12
CA TYR A 482 15.25 21.25 38.06
C TYR A 482 15.16 19.73 37.93
N ILE A 483 16.04 19.16 37.10
CA ILE A 483 16.05 17.72 36.80
C ILE A 483 16.92 17.01 37.83
N ILE A 484 16.37 16.01 38.50
CA ILE A 484 17.05 15.19 39.51
C ILE A 484 17.09 13.76 38.98
N SER A 485 18.28 13.21 38.77
CA SER A 485 18.47 11.79 38.47
C SER A 485 19.05 11.05 39.66
N GLY A 486 18.70 9.78 39.83
CA GLY A 486 19.35 8.86 40.76
C GLY A 486 19.66 7.54 40.07
N SER A 487 20.93 7.14 40.07
CA SER A 487 21.47 6.06 39.24
C SER A 487 22.46 5.15 40.00
N SER A 488 22.85 4.02 39.40
CA SER A 488 23.98 3.18 39.83
C SER A 488 24.74 2.61 38.63
N ALA A 489 26.05 2.49 38.80
CA ALA A 489 26.87 1.64 37.95
C ALA A 489 27.96 1.02 38.81
N ILE A 490 28.11 -0.30 38.66
CA ILE A 490 29.20 -1.08 39.24
C ILE A 490 29.38 -0.71 40.72
N TYR A 491 28.26 -0.74 41.45
CA TYR A 491 28.17 -0.54 42.89
C TYR A 491 28.26 0.92 43.41
N ASP A 492 28.42 1.96 42.58
CA ASP A 492 28.55 3.36 43.05
C ASP A 492 27.25 4.19 42.78
N ALA A 493 26.27 4.11 43.70
CA ALA A 493 25.06 4.94 43.67
C ALA A 493 25.34 6.45 43.75
N ASN A 494 24.63 7.23 42.93
CA ASN A 494 24.70 8.68 43.01
C ASN A 494 23.36 9.38 42.70
N VAL A 495 23.30 10.67 43.00
CA VAL A 495 22.26 11.61 42.57
C VAL A 495 22.93 12.75 41.81
N GLN A 496 22.44 13.11 40.63
CA GLN A 496 22.84 14.32 39.90
C GLN A 496 21.67 15.30 39.84
N VAL A 497 21.97 16.60 39.84
CA VAL A 497 20.98 17.65 39.59
C VAL A 497 21.45 18.51 38.43
N PHE A 498 20.58 18.75 37.45
CA PHE A 498 20.88 19.49 36.23
C PHE A 498 20.05 20.77 36.11
N SER A 499 20.64 21.77 35.47
CA SER A 499 19.99 23.03 35.13
C SER A 499 18.91 22.85 34.05
N PRO A 500 17.68 23.34 34.24
CA PRO A 500 16.66 23.32 33.20
C PRO A 500 16.98 24.27 32.03
N ASP A 501 17.84 25.28 32.22
CA ASP A 501 18.21 26.25 31.18
C ASP A 501 19.29 25.74 30.21
N SER A 502 20.22 24.91 30.69
CA SER A 502 21.43 24.50 29.95
C SER A 502 21.65 22.99 29.85
N GLY A 503 20.97 22.20 30.68
CA GLY A 503 21.23 20.77 30.86
C GLY A 503 22.54 20.46 31.58
N GLU A 504 23.29 21.47 32.04
CA GLU A 504 24.56 21.27 32.75
C GLU A 504 24.32 20.76 34.18
N GLU A 505 25.21 19.88 34.65
CA GLU A 505 25.21 19.39 36.03
C GLU A 505 25.58 20.52 37.00
N ILE A 506 24.72 20.74 38.01
CA ILE A 506 24.91 21.71 39.09
C ILE A 506 25.72 21.07 40.22
N PHE A 507 25.33 19.86 40.63
CA PHE A 507 26.06 19.04 41.60
C PHE A 507 25.79 17.54 41.42
N GLN A 508 26.67 16.74 42.00
CA GLN A 508 26.52 15.29 42.14
C GLN A 508 26.80 14.86 43.57
N THR A 509 25.94 14.02 44.15
CA THR A 509 26.09 13.44 45.47
C THR A 509 26.30 11.92 45.35
N LYS A 510 27.44 11.41 45.83
CA LYS A 510 27.69 9.97 45.94
C LYS A 510 27.09 9.42 47.23
N LEU A 511 26.38 8.29 47.15
CA LEU A 511 25.61 7.74 48.28
C LEU A 511 26.29 6.58 49.00
N GLY A 512 27.26 5.90 48.39
CA GLY A 512 28.00 4.78 48.98
C GLY A 512 28.33 3.69 47.96
N SER A 513 29.24 2.78 48.33
CA SER A 513 29.59 1.61 47.52
C SER A 513 28.75 0.39 47.92
N GLY A 514 28.20 -0.32 46.94
CA GLY A 514 27.30 -1.46 47.11
C GLY A 514 25.82 -1.15 47.00
N ASP A 515 25.46 0.11 46.80
CA ASP A 515 24.08 0.59 46.77
C ASP A 515 23.64 0.93 45.34
N TYR A 516 22.33 0.90 45.09
CA TYR A 516 21.69 1.54 43.93
C TYR A 516 20.49 2.40 44.36
N VAL A 517 20.07 3.38 43.56
CA VAL A 517 18.88 4.20 43.86
C VAL A 517 17.61 3.43 43.50
N SER A 518 16.84 3.03 44.52
CA SER A 518 15.60 2.23 44.36
C SER A 518 14.31 3.06 44.41
N ALA A 519 14.37 4.23 45.05
CA ALA A 519 13.28 5.21 45.07
C ALA A 519 13.84 6.63 45.27
N LEU A 520 13.16 7.63 44.70
CA LEU A 520 13.60 9.03 44.66
C LEU A 520 12.38 9.96 44.68
N THR A 521 12.42 11.02 45.50
CA THR A 521 11.40 12.08 45.50
C THR A 521 11.98 13.40 46.06
N ALA A 522 11.26 14.50 45.89
CA ALA A 522 11.59 15.80 46.47
C ALA A 522 10.45 16.29 47.37
N PHE A 523 10.75 16.73 48.60
CA PHE A 523 9.75 17.16 49.58
C PHE A 523 10.37 18.08 50.64
N ASP A 524 9.62 19.07 51.11
CA ASP A 524 9.99 19.89 52.28
C ASP A 524 9.72 19.07 53.56
N ILE A 525 10.69 18.22 53.92
CA ILE A 525 10.56 17.32 55.07
C ILE A 525 10.85 18.03 56.40
N ASN A 526 11.52 19.19 56.35
CA ASN A 526 11.92 19.93 57.54
C ASN A 526 10.99 21.12 57.87
N ASN A 527 10.11 21.49 56.94
CA ASN A 527 9.17 22.61 56.95
C ASN A 527 9.84 24.01 56.99
N ASP A 528 10.98 24.19 56.31
CA ASP A 528 11.64 25.51 56.14
C ASP A 528 11.27 26.24 54.84
N GLY A 529 10.45 25.64 53.99
CA GLY A 529 10.04 26.20 52.70
C GLY A 529 11.03 25.91 51.55
N LYS A 530 11.95 24.95 51.73
CA LYS A 530 12.81 24.42 50.67
C LYS A 530 12.58 22.92 50.52
N LEU A 531 12.90 22.40 49.34
CA LEU A 531 12.79 20.97 49.06
C LEU A 531 14.09 20.25 49.38
N GLU A 532 14.00 19.16 50.14
CA GLU A 532 15.04 18.14 50.23
C GLU A 532 14.85 17.08 49.14
N ILE A 533 15.94 16.47 48.70
CA ILE A 533 15.92 15.26 47.88
C ILE A 533 15.98 14.06 48.82
N ILE A 534 14.95 13.20 48.75
CA ILE A 534 14.82 12.00 49.58
C ILE A 534 15.11 10.79 48.70
N VAL A 535 16.11 10.01 49.10
CA VAL A 535 16.59 8.84 48.36
C VAL A 535 16.42 7.57 49.20
N GLY A 536 15.95 6.51 48.55
CA GLY A 536 15.88 5.16 49.09
C GLY A 536 16.80 4.22 48.35
N ASN A 537 17.76 3.60 49.04
CA ASN A 537 18.72 2.71 48.38
C ASN A 537 18.34 1.21 48.43
N GLY A 538 18.63 0.50 47.34
CA GLY A 538 18.76 -0.95 47.30
C GLY A 538 20.18 -1.41 47.62
N ALA A 539 20.37 -2.72 47.74
CA ALA A 539 21.66 -3.37 47.92
C ALA A 539 22.01 -4.20 46.66
N GLU A 540 23.15 -3.91 46.05
CA GLU A 540 23.61 -4.50 44.78
C GLU A 540 24.57 -5.69 45.01
N HIS A 541 25.29 -5.72 46.13
CA HIS A 541 26.09 -6.86 46.60
C HIS A 541 26.15 -6.95 48.13
N THR A 542 26.72 -8.05 48.65
CA THR A 542 26.85 -8.35 50.09
C THR A 542 27.74 -7.39 50.89
N GLY A 543 28.27 -6.34 50.26
CA GLY A 543 29.07 -5.29 50.89
C GLY A 543 28.33 -3.95 51.06
N SER A 544 27.08 -3.84 50.60
CA SER A 544 26.19 -2.71 50.94
C SER A 544 26.03 -2.61 52.47
N GLU A 545 25.89 -1.40 52.98
CA GLU A 545 25.57 -1.14 54.39
C GLU A 545 24.11 -1.50 54.75
N GLY A 546 23.30 -1.89 53.76
CA GLY A 546 21.87 -2.18 53.88
C GLY A 546 21.00 -1.05 53.31
N ASN A 547 19.68 -1.13 53.51
CA ASN A 547 18.76 -0.12 52.99
C ASN A 547 18.55 1.00 53.99
N PHE A 548 18.53 2.25 53.50
CA PHE A 548 18.32 3.47 54.27
C PHE A 548 17.47 4.48 53.50
N PHE A 549 16.86 5.41 54.23
CA PHE A 549 16.51 6.71 53.67
C PHE A 549 17.71 7.65 53.84
N LYS A 550 18.12 8.32 52.76
CA LYS A 550 19.17 9.34 52.73
C LYS A 550 18.51 10.66 52.31
N VAL A 551 18.57 11.67 53.17
CA VAL A 551 17.97 13.00 52.93
C VAL A 551 19.08 13.97 52.59
N LEU A 552 19.00 14.58 51.41
CA LEU A 552 19.97 15.53 50.87
C LEU A 552 19.36 16.93 50.80
N ASN A 553 20.17 17.95 51.05
CA ASN A 553 19.76 19.33 50.78
C ASN A 553 19.56 19.53 49.28
N GLY A 554 18.38 19.99 48.84
CA GLY A 554 18.08 20.14 47.42
C GLY A 554 18.92 21.19 46.67
N GLN A 555 19.55 22.13 47.39
CA GLN A 555 20.30 23.23 46.78
C GLN A 555 21.81 22.97 46.73
N THR A 556 22.34 22.07 47.57
CA THR A 556 23.79 21.79 47.68
C THR A 556 24.16 20.31 47.49
N GLY A 557 23.19 19.39 47.56
CA GLY A 557 23.44 17.95 47.54
C GLY A 557 24.03 17.39 48.85
N GLU A 558 24.27 18.22 49.87
CA GLU A 558 24.84 17.78 51.14
C GLU A 558 23.90 16.81 51.88
N VAL A 559 24.44 15.68 52.36
CA VAL A 559 23.68 14.70 53.14
C VAL A 559 23.32 15.31 54.50
N LEU A 560 22.05 15.60 54.71
CA LEU A 560 21.52 16.17 55.96
C LEU A 560 21.28 15.09 57.02
N LYS A 561 20.75 13.94 56.61
CA LYS A 561 20.41 12.84 57.52
C LYS A 561 20.38 11.48 56.80
N ILE A 562 20.73 10.44 57.55
CA ILE A 562 20.57 9.04 57.16
C ILE A 562 19.73 8.36 58.25
N SER A 563 18.71 7.60 57.84
CA SER A 563 17.87 6.85 58.78
C SER A 563 18.67 5.76 59.52
N PRO A 564 18.13 5.18 60.59
CA PRO A 564 18.50 3.82 61.00
C PRO A 564 18.37 2.83 59.82
N SER A 565 19.13 1.73 59.85
CA SER A 565 19.03 0.68 58.82
C SER A 565 17.66 0.02 58.83
N LEU A 566 17.08 -0.14 57.63
CA LEU A 566 15.74 -0.72 57.43
C LEU A 566 15.79 -2.26 57.28
N GLY A 567 17.00 -2.83 57.23
CA GLY A 567 17.28 -4.22 56.89
C GLY A 567 18.16 -4.32 55.64
N PHE A 568 18.15 -5.49 55.01
CA PHE A 568 18.90 -5.79 53.80
C PHE A 568 17.96 -6.42 52.76
N SER A 569 17.78 -5.73 51.63
CA SER A 569 16.88 -6.06 50.52
C SER A 569 17.58 -5.77 49.21
N TRP A 570 17.72 -6.83 48.40
CA TRP A 570 18.21 -6.77 47.02
C TRP A 570 17.32 -5.93 46.10
N ARG A 571 16.02 -5.83 46.41
CA ARG A 571 15.05 -5.02 45.65
C ARG A 571 14.93 -3.58 46.16
N GLY A 572 15.63 -3.25 47.25
CA GLY A 572 15.53 -1.95 47.90
C GLY A 572 14.11 -1.62 48.37
N MET A 573 13.73 -0.37 48.15
CA MET A 573 12.38 0.16 48.32
C MET A 573 11.62 0.06 47.00
N SER A 574 10.32 -0.23 47.04
CA SER A 574 9.50 -0.16 45.81
C SER A 574 8.98 1.25 45.50
N SER A 575 8.95 2.13 46.50
CA SER A 575 8.28 3.44 46.44
C SER A 575 8.57 4.24 47.71
N ILE A 576 8.62 5.57 47.58
CA ILE A 576 8.65 6.49 48.73
C ILE A 576 7.40 7.36 48.63
N VAL A 577 6.64 7.43 49.73
CA VAL A 577 5.53 8.37 49.86
C VAL A 577 5.74 9.27 51.07
N THR A 578 5.50 10.57 50.89
CA THR A 578 5.63 11.59 51.93
C THR A 578 4.27 12.16 52.33
N GLY A 579 4.21 12.79 53.50
CA GLY A 579 3.04 13.51 54.01
C GLY A 579 2.76 13.25 55.48
N SER A 580 1.71 13.90 56.02
CA SER A 580 1.33 13.79 57.43
C SER A 580 0.33 12.66 57.65
N PHE A 581 0.78 11.49 58.09
CA PHE A 581 -0.10 10.31 58.18
C PHE A 581 -0.98 10.35 59.44
N ILE A 582 -2.31 10.46 59.25
CA ILE A 582 -3.36 10.68 60.27
C ILE A 582 -3.27 9.82 61.56
N ASN A 583 -2.63 8.64 61.50
CA ASN A 583 -2.49 7.73 62.64
C ASN A 583 -1.14 7.84 63.38
N ASN A 584 -0.21 8.65 62.91
CA ASN A 584 1.06 8.97 63.58
C ASN A 584 1.67 10.27 63.01
N ASP A 585 1.35 11.42 63.63
CA ASP A 585 1.79 12.76 63.22
C ASP A 585 3.32 12.96 63.15
N ASN A 586 4.12 11.99 63.62
CA ASN A 586 5.59 12.05 63.59
C ASN A 586 6.22 11.23 62.46
N ILE A 587 5.44 10.58 61.59
CA ILE A 587 5.98 9.86 60.42
C ILE A 587 5.90 10.79 59.21
N ASP A 588 7.04 11.02 58.56
CA ASP A 588 7.17 11.94 57.43
C ASP A 588 7.29 11.19 56.09
N ILE A 589 7.88 10.00 56.13
CA ILE A 589 8.14 9.11 54.98
C ILE A 589 7.59 7.72 55.27
N VAL A 590 6.95 7.09 54.27
CA VAL A 590 6.59 5.66 54.28
C VAL A 590 7.09 4.98 53.00
N SER A 591 7.52 3.71 53.13
CA SER A 591 7.98 2.85 52.04
C SER A 591 7.57 1.39 52.28
N LEU A 592 7.54 0.60 51.23
CA LEU A 592 7.58 -0.87 51.32
C LEU A 592 9.03 -1.36 51.20
N VAL A 593 9.44 -2.28 52.08
CA VAL A 593 10.75 -2.95 52.04
C VAL A 593 10.59 -4.41 52.45
N ASP A 594 10.85 -5.34 51.53
CA ASP A 594 10.85 -6.80 51.74
C ASP A 594 9.66 -7.31 52.57
N GLY A 595 8.45 -7.19 52.00
CA GLY A 595 7.19 -7.62 52.66
C GLY A 595 6.80 -6.84 53.92
N SER A 596 7.45 -5.69 54.20
CA SER A 596 7.17 -4.85 55.37
C SER A 596 6.82 -3.42 54.97
N LEU A 597 5.86 -2.82 55.68
CA LEU A 597 5.61 -1.38 55.66
C LEU A 597 6.57 -0.71 56.65
N VAL A 598 7.30 0.30 56.18
CA VAL A 598 8.31 1.03 56.95
C VAL A 598 7.94 2.50 56.98
N GLY A 599 7.73 3.05 58.17
CA GLY A 599 7.58 4.49 58.40
C GLY A 599 8.86 5.08 59.02
N TYR A 600 9.26 6.26 58.59
CA TYR A 600 10.42 6.99 59.11
C TYR A 600 10.00 8.37 59.63
N ASP A 601 10.40 8.63 60.87
CA ASP A 601 10.29 9.89 61.60
C ASP A 601 11.61 10.64 61.42
N TYR A 602 11.60 11.69 60.58
CA TYR A 602 12.76 12.50 60.30
C TYR A 602 13.18 13.30 61.53
N SER A 603 12.23 13.83 62.29
CA SER A 603 12.47 14.70 63.44
C SER A 603 13.28 14.00 64.55
N ASN A 604 12.88 12.80 64.94
CA ASN A 604 13.54 11.99 65.96
C ASN A 604 14.59 11.02 65.39
N ASN A 605 14.69 10.91 64.06
CA ASN A 605 15.52 9.94 63.34
C ASN A 605 15.23 8.48 63.74
N THR A 606 13.94 8.09 63.76
CA THR A 606 13.50 6.75 64.17
C THR A 606 12.66 6.06 63.11
N ILE A 607 12.64 4.72 63.12
CA ILE A 607 11.87 3.92 62.17
C ILE A 607 10.84 3.04 62.88
N MET A 608 9.68 2.91 62.24
CA MET A 608 8.66 1.92 62.52
C MET A 608 8.67 0.90 61.39
N LYS A 609 8.67 -0.40 61.70
CA LYS A 609 8.60 -1.48 60.71
C LYS A 609 7.51 -2.47 61.11
N VAL A 610 6.59 -2.75 60.21
CA VAL A 610 5.51 -3.72 60.40
C VAL A 610 5.50 -4.70 59.23
N THR A 611 5.57 -5.99 59.53
CA THR A 611 5.45 -7.06 58.53
C THR A 611 4.02 -7.16 58.04
N LEU A 612 3.84 -7.25 56.72
CA LEU A 612 2.55 -7.42 56.06
C LEU A 612 2.27 -8.90 55.81
N SER A 613 1.01 -9.23 55.50
CA SER A 613 0.55 -10.60 55.21
C SER A 613 1.08 -11.13 53.87
N GLN A 614 1.41 -10.21 52.95
CA GLN A 614 1.94 -10.49 51.62
C GLN A 614 2.92 -9.38 51.17
N SER A 615 3.68 -9.66 50.11
CA SER A 615 4.54 -8.66 49.47
C SER A 615 3.74 -7.78 48.50
N PHE A 616 4.03 -6.48 48.53
CA PHE A 616 3.42 -5.46 47.68
C PHE A 616 4.49 -4.80 46.79
N ASN A 617 4.14 -4.49 45.55
CA ASN A 617 5.04 -3.96 44.52
C ASN A 617 4.91 -2.44 44.32
N GLY A 618 3.78 -1.83 44.67
CA GLY A 618 3.59 -0.37 44.63
C GLY A 618 2.95 0.16 45.91
N LEU A 619 3.22 1.43 46.23
CA LEU A 619 2.57 2.18 47.31
C LEU A 619 2.33 3.62 46.82
N VAL A 620 1.11 4.12 47.03
CA VAL A 620 0.75 5.53 46.80
C VAL A 620 0.03 6.09 48.02
N ASN A 621 0.18 7.40 48.25
CA ASN A 621 -0.52 8.14 49.29
C ASN A 621 -1.66 8.94 48.63
N VAL A 622 -2.91 8.66 49.00
CA VAL A 622 -4.09 9.26 48.34
C VAL A 622 -5.06 9.77 49.39
N ILE A 623 -5.59 10.97 49.18
CA ILE A 623 -6.74 11.47 49.95
C ILE A 623 -8.00 10.92 49.27
N ALA A 624 -8.66 9.94 49.88
CA ALA A 624 -9.89 9.33 49.38
C ALA A 624 -11.02 9.53 50.40
N ASN A 625 -12.19 9.96 49.94
CA ASN A 625 -13.34 10.37 50.78
C ASN A 625 -12.98 11.43 51.86
N GLY A 626 -11.93 12.23 51.60
CA GLY A 626 -11.39 13.20 52.55
C GLY A 626 -10.42 12.62 53.61
N GLU A 627 -10.13 11.32 53.58
CA GLU A 627 -9.16 10.65 54.45
C GLU A 627 -7.86 10.28 53.70
N GLN A 628 -6.72 10.68 54.24
CA GLN A 628 -5.42 10.22 53.75
C GLN A 628 -5.27 8.71 53.98
N SER A 629 -5.02 7.99 52.89
CA SER A 629 -4.98 6.53 52.83
C SER A 629 -3.76 6.07 52.04
N LEU A 630 -3.02 5.12 52.60
CA LEU A 630 -1.98 4.40 51.87
C LEU A 630 -2.64 3.29 51.05
N VAL A 631 -2.45 3.30 49.73
CA VAL A 631 -2.91 2.25 48.82
C VAL A 631 -1.71 1.50 48.29
N ALA A 632 -1.66 0.20 48.56
CA ALA A 632 -0.61 -0.71 48.11
C ALA A 632 -1.17 -1.70 47.08
N SER A 633 -0.31 -2.25 46.23
CA SER A 633 -0.71 -3.18 45.18
C SER A 633 0.08 -4.49 45.19
N SER A 634 -0.60 -5.62 45.04
CA SER A 634 0.04 -6.94 44.91
C SER A 634 0.68 -7.09 43.52
N SER A 635 1.53 -8.11 43.34
CA SER A 635 2.06 -8.47 42.02
C SER A 635 0.96 -8.88 41.02
N SER A 636 -0.18 -9.39 41.49
CA SER A 636 -1.35 -9.76 40.68
C SER A 636 -2.26 -8.57 40.35
N GLY A 637 -1.88 -7.33 40.70
CA GLY A 637 -2.72 -6.15 40.44
C GLY A 637 -3.97 -6.05 41.31
N SER A 638 -3.95 -6.60 42.51
CA SER A 638 -4.99 -6.38 43.52
C SER A 638 -4.60 -5.17 44.38
N LEU A 639 -5.49 -4.19 44.53
CA LEU A 639 -5.29 -2.97 45.32
C LEU A 639 -5.79 -3.14 46.75
N TYR A 640 -5.02 -2.66 47.74
CA TYR A 640 -5.33 -2.75 49.16
C TYR A 640 -5.10 -1.42 49.86
N LYS A 641 -6.00 -1.04 50.77
CA LYS A 641 -5.72 -0.01 51.80
C LYS A 641 -4.84 -0.65 52.86
N VAL A 642 -3.69 -0.07 53.13
CA VAL A 642 -2.75 -0.51 54.17
C VAL A 642 -2.63 0.54 55.26
N ALA A 643 -2.35 0.12 56.49
CA ALA A 643 -2.18 1.01 57.63
C ALA A 643 -0.88 0.73 58.40
N LEU A 644 -0.34 1.75 59.06
CA LEU A 644 0.91 1.68 59.84
C LEU A 644 0.87 0.70 61.04
N ASN A 645 -0.29 0.13 61.35
CA ASN A 645 -0.46 -0.96 62.33
C ASN A 645 -0.42 -2.37 61.69
N GLY A 646 -0.20 -2.48 60.37
CA GLY A 646 -0.20 -3.74 59.62
C GLY A 646 -1.58 -4.22 59.17
N GLN A 647 -2.65 -3.42 59.33
CA GLN A 647 -3.95 -3.78 58.81
C GLN A 647 -4.00 -3.61 57.28
N GLU A 648 -4.42 -4.65 56.58
CA GLU A 648 -4.65 -4.69 55.13
C GLU A 648 -6.16 -4.82 54.85
N THR A 649 -6.65 -4.19 53.78
CA THR A 649 -8.05 -4.30 53.36
C THR A 649 -8.13 -4.20 51.84
N LEU A 650 -8.60 -5.28 51.18
CA LEU A 650 -8.77 -5.32 49.73
C LEU A 650 -9.76 -4.24 49.27
N ILE A 651 -9.40 -3.54 48.20
CA ILE A 651 -10.23 -2.53 47.52
C ILE A 651 -10.81 -3.13 46.24
N ALA A 652 -9.94 -3.57 45.32
CA ALA A 652 -10.32 -4.04 43.99
C ALA A 652 -9.23 -4.91 43.35
N GLU A 653 -9.57 -5.60 42.26
CA GLU A 653 -8.64 -6.27 41.35
C GLU A 653 -8.64 -5.49 40.04
N VAL A 654 -7.47 -5.00 39.61
CA VAL A 654 -7.33 -4.04 38.48
C VAL A 654 -6.41 -4.52 37.35
N CYS A 655 -5.76 -5.68 37.48
CA CYS A 655 -5.04 -6.37 36.39
C CYS A 655 -5.63 -7.77 36.15
N GLN A 656 -5.46 -8.32 34.94
CA GLN A 656 -5.53 -9.77 34.73
C GLN A 656 -4.11 -10.38 34.70
N GLY A 657 -3.15 -9.62 34.17
CA GLY A 657 -1.72 -9.90 34.21
C GLY A 657 -1.00 -9.37 35.47
N THR A 658 0.32 -9.21 35.36
CA THR A 658 1.17 -8.72 36.45
C THR A 658 1.11 -7.19 36.52
N LEU A 659 1.04 -6.61 37.72
CA LEU A 659 1.17 -5.17 37.87
C LEU A 659 2.63 -4.73 37.77
N ASN A 660 2.88 -3.77 36.88
CA ASN A 660 4.18 -3.13 36.71
C ASN A 660 4.36 -1.97 37.70
N ASN A 661 3.43 -1.00 37.72
CA ASN A 661 3.53 0.15 38.63
C ASN A 661 2.17 0.78 39.01
N LEU A 662 2.24 1.73 39.97
CA LEU A 662 1.11 2.43 40.57
C LEU A 662 1.48 3.90 40.78
N VAL A 663 0.63 4.84 40.38
CA VAL A 663 0.80 6.29 40.64
C VAL A 663 -0.52 6.94 41.06
N SER A 664 -0.44 8.10 41.71
CA SER A 664 -1.60 8.92 42.08
C SER A 664 -1.26 10.38 41.84
N VAL A 665 -2.18 11.10 41.19
CA VAL A 665 -2.00 12.50 40.74
C VAL A 665 -2.96 13.44 41.45
N ARG A 666 -4.20 12.98 41.66
CA ARG A 666 -5.28 13.74 42.30
C ARG A 666 -6.00 12.92 43.37
N ALA A 667 -6.58 13.63 44.35
CA ALA A 667 -7.37 13.03 45.42
C ALA A 667 -8.51 12.15 44.87
N GLY A 668 -8.68 10.96 45.45
CA GLY A 668 -9.68 9.96 45.08
C GLY A 668 -9.26 8.97 44.00
N PHE A 669 -8.14 9.17 43.29
CA PHE A 669 -7.81 8.37 42.09
C PHE A 669 -6.43 7.70 42.17
N VAL A 670 -6.36 6.49 41.61
CA VAL A 670 -5.13 5.71 41.47
C VAL A 670 -5.00 5.23 40.04
N GLN A 671 -3.90 5.56 39.38
CA GLN A 671 -3.57 5.06 38.05
C GLN A 671 -2.65 3.84 38.18
N TYR A 672 -2.89 2.83 37.35
CA TYR A 672 -2.23 1.54 37.41
C TYR A 672 -1.77 1.09 36.02
N SER A 673 -0.63 0.40 35.97
CA SER A 673 -0.13 -0.25 34.76
C SER A 673 0.14 -1.72 35.01
N CYS A 674 -0.35 -2.56 34.11
CA CYS A 674 -0.23 -4.00 34.12
C CYS A 674 0.46 -4.45 32.83
N SER A 675 0.94 -5.70 32.81
CA SER A 675 1.55 -6.33 31.63
C SER A 675 0.60 -6.44 30.42
N ASP A 676 -0.70 -6.26 30.63
CA ASP A 676 -1.81 -6.53 29.70
C ASP A 676 -2.78 -5.34 29.53
N GLN A 677 -2.72 -4.33 30.40
CA GLN A 677 -3.65 -3.19 30.40
C GLN A 677 -3.13 -2.03 31.26
N PHE A 678 -3.67 -0.83 31.10
CA PHE A 678 -3.50 0.25 32.07
C PHE A 678 -4.83 0.99 32.29
N GLY A 679 -4.94 1.74 33.38
CA GLY A 679 -6.19 2.43 33.70
C GLY A 679 -6.13 3.31 34.92
N GLU A 680 -7.30 3.80 35.32
CA GLU A 680 -7.50 4.62 36.51
C GLU A 680 -8.67 4.08 37.33
N TYR A 681 -8.47 3.98 38.63
CA TYR A 681 -9.46 3.52 39.60
C TYR A 681 -9.87 4.68 40.52
N ASP A 682 -11.18 4.88 40.65
CA ASP A 682 -11.83 5.83 41.54
C ASP A 682 -12.10 5.16 42.90
N LEU A 683 -11.32 5.54 43.92
CA LEU A 683 -11.43 5.08 45.30
C LEU A 683 -12.66 5.64 46.03
N ASP A 684 -13.20 6.77 45.57
CA ASP A 684 -14.35 7.42 46.21
C ASP A 684 -15.65 6.71 45.79
N ASN A 685 -15.75 6.34 44.51
CA ASN A 685 -16.89 5.63 43.93
C ASN A 685 -16.73 4.10 43.86
N ASN A 686 -15.52 3.58 44.10
CA ASN A 686 -15.14 2.16 43.96
C ASN A 686 -15.37 1.60 42.54
N THR A 687 -14.93 2.34 41.53
CA THR A 687 -15.14 2.01 40.11
C THR A 687 -13.89 2.24 39.28
N ILE A 688 -13.66 1.43 38.24
CA ILE A 688 -12.68 1.75 37.19
C ILE A 688 -13.23 2.95 36.40
N SER A 689 -12.48 4.06 36.36
CA SER A 689 -12.82 5.27 35.61
C SER A 689 -12.60 5.08 34.11
N TYR A 690 -11.46 4.49 33.75
CA TYR A 690 -11.16 4.02 32.40
C TYR A 690 -10.16 2.87 32.46
N ARG A 691 -10.15 2.06 31.40
CA ARG A 691 -9.16 1.00 31.16
C ARG A 691 -8.86 0.94 29.68
N ILE A 692 -7.59 0.70 29.34
CA ILE A 692 -7.12 0.43 27.99
C ILE A 692 -6.35 -0.88 28.05
N ASP A 693 -6.83 -1.86 27.30
CA ASP A 693 -6.26 -3.20 27.19
C ASP A 693 -5.14 -3.13 26.12
N ARG A 694 -3.91 -3.53 26.47
CA ARG A 694 -2.71 -3.47 25.61
C ARG A 694 -1.56 -4.29 26.21
N ALA A 695 -0.92 -5.16 25.42
CA ALA A 695 0.31 -5.85 25.83
C ALA A 695 1.47 -4.87 26.10
N ASN A 696 1.89 -4.84 27.35
CA ASN A 696 2.69 -3.82 28.01
C ASN A 696 3.67 -4.47 29.01
N GLU A 697 4.32 -5.58 28.63
CA GLU A 697 5.02 -6.51 29.55
C GLU A 697 6.09 -5.89 30.48
N ALA A 698 6.51 -4.65 30.26
CA ALA A 698 7.36 -3.89 31.18
C ALA A 698 7.02 -2.39 31.32
N SER A 699 5.80 -1.96 30.96
CA SER A 699 5.39 -0.54 30.98
C SER A 699 5.48 0.13 32.35
N TRP A 700 5.57 1.46 32.36
CA TRP A 700 5.49 2.27 33.56
C TRP A 700 4.71 3.56 33.32
N LEU A 701 4.14 4.10 34.40
CA LEU A 701 3.47 5.39 34.42
C LEU A 701 4.28 6.42 35.20
N ALA A 702 4.46 7.61 34.62
CA ALA A 702 4.72 8.84 35.35
C ALA A 702 3.57 9.81 35.10
N SER A 703 3.15 10.60 36.09
CA SER A 703 1.98 11.47 35.93
C SER A 703 2.14 12.77 36.70
N THR A 704 1.53 13.84 36.18
CA THR A 704 1.59 15.19 36.78
C THR A 704 0.30 15.97 36.51
N THR A 705 -0.05 16.91 37.39
CA THR A 705 -1.12 17.88 37.12
C THR A 705 -0.50 19.18 36.63
N PHE A 706 -0.83 19.59 35.40
CA PHE A 706 -0.36 20.83 34.79
C PHE A 706 -1.56 21.65 34.28
N ASN A 707 -1.63 22.94 34.65
CA ASN A 707 -2.76 23.82 34.32
C ASN A 707 -4.16 23.23 34.67
N ASN A 708 -4.26 22.50 35.79
CA ASN A 708 -5.46 21.76 36.26
C ASN A 708 -5.93 20.61 35.34
N VAL A 709 -5.05 20.09 34.49
CA VAL A 709 -5.26 18.87 33.70
C VAL A 709 -4.27 17.82 34.20
N ASP A 710 -4.71 16.59 34.40
CA ASP A 710 -3.80 15.50 34.75
C ASP A 710 -3.26 14.87 33.47
N TYR A 711 -1.95 14.70 33.41
CA TYR A 711 -1.24 14.06 32.33
C TYR A 711 -0.58 12.79 32.81
N THR A 712 -0.59 11.78 31.95
CA THR A 712 -0.08 10.44 32.23
C THR A 712 0.86 10.05 31.09
N LEU A 713 2.15 9.97 31.38
CA LEU A 713 3.19 9.43 30.52
C LEU A 713 3.28 7.91 30.71
N LEU A 714 3.06 7.16 29.64
CA LEU A 714 3.22 5.72 29.56
C LEU A 714 4.51 5.39 28.78
N SER A 715 5.34 4.51 29.33
CA SER A 715 6.46 3.86 28.63
C SER A 715 6.16 2.41 28.27
N GLY A 716 7.02 1.80 27.45
CA GLY A 716 6.91 0.43 26.97
C GLY A 716 7.38 0.35 25.51
N LYS A 717 6.57 -0.24 24.63
CA LYS A 717 6.81 -0.30 23.17
C LYS A 717 6.84 1.09 22.49
N SER A 718 6.19 2.06 23.11
CA SER A 718 6.13 3.46 22.69
C SER A 718 6.14 4.38 23.92
N LEU A 719 6.47 5.65 23.68
CA LEU A 719 6.42 6.70 24.69
C LEU A 719 5.22 7.60 24.40
N GLU A 720 4.23 7.62 25.30
CA GLU A 720 2.92 8.24 25.04
C GLU A 720 2.47 9.11 26.21
N VAL A 721 2.08 10.36 25.95
CA VAL A 721 1.49 11.24 26.95
C VAL A 721 0.00 11.39 26.69
N PHE A 722 -0.81 10.93 27.63
CA PHE A 722 -2.26 11.10 27.68
C PHE A 722 -2.64 12.26 28.60
N SER A 723 -3.84 12.81 28.43
CA SER A 723 -4.44 13.72 29.41
C SER A 723 -5.88 13.33 29.76
N ASN A 724 -6.31 13.62 30.98
CA ASN A 724 -7.68 13.37 31.43
C ASN A 724 -8.70 14.38 30.88
N GLN A 725 -8.25 15.41 30.17
CA GLN A 725 -9.11 16.41 29.56
C GLN A 725 -9.71 15.86 28.25
N THR A 726 -11.03 15.69 28.21
CA THR A 726 -11.74 15.45 26.95
C THR A 726 -11.48 16.63 26.01
N ALA A 727 -11.10 16.36 24.76
CA ALA A 727 -10.88 17.42 23.80
C ALA A 727 -12.18 18.18 23.53
N VAL A 728 -12.07 19.50 23.33
CA VAL A 728 -13.21 20.32 22.91
C VAL A 728 -13.64 19.83 21.52
N PRO A 729 -14.87 19.33 21.31
CA PRO A 729 -15.26 18.78 20.01
C PRO A 729 -15.14 19.84 18.92
N LEU A 730 -14.45 19.50 17.82
CA LEU A 730 -14.49 20.34 16.63
C LEU A 730 -15.86 20.21 15.93
N ALA A 731 -16.26 21.27 15.25
CA ALA A 731 -17.42 21.22 14.37
C ALA A 731 -17.21 20.11 13.32
N LYS A 732 -18.23 19.27 13.11
CA LYS A 732 -18.20 18.27 12.05
C LYS A 732 -18.16 18.99 10.69
N PRO A 733 -17.22 18.65 9.79
CA PRO A 733 -17.27 19.05 8.39
C PRO A 733 -18.55 18.55 7.70
N ASP A 734 -18.94 19.20 6.61
CA ASP A 734 -20.08 18.73 5.81
C ASP A 734 -19.69 17.53 4.94
N ASN A 735 -20.65 16.64 4.68
CA ASN A 735 -20.45 15.58 3.69
C ASN A 735 -20.43 16.23 2.28
N ILE A 736 -19.52 15.79 1.41
CA ILE A 736 -19.35 16.32 0.05
C ILE A 736 -19.27 15.19 -0.98
N SER A 737 -19.64 15.48 -2.23
CA SER A 737 -19.63 14.53 -3.34
C SER A 737 -19.08 15.15 -4.61
N TYR A 738 -18.21 14.43 -5.32
CA TYR A 738 -17.71 14.77 -6.65
C TYR A 738 -17.95 13.61 -7.61
N SER A 739 -17.90 13.87 -8.91
CA SER A 739 -17.95 12.85 -9.96
C SER A 739 -17.00 13.25 -11.08
N GLY A 740 -16.44 12.26 -11.78
CA GLY A 740 -15.51 12.46 -12.87
C GLY A 740 -15.23 11.17 -13.63
N HIS A 741 -14.60 11.29 -14.79
CA HIS A 741 -14.22 10.13 -15.61
C HIS A 741 -13.17 9.28 -14.88
N VAL A 742 -13.30 7.95 -14.99
CA VAL A 742 -12.44 6.98 -14.29
C VAL A 742 -10.96 7.05 -14.71
N LEU A 743 -10.59 7.72 -15.81
CA LEU A 743 -9.19 8.00 -16.18
C LEU A 743 -8.71 9.41 -15.81
N SER A 744 -9.55 10.26 -15.22
CA SER A 744 -9.26 11.69 -14.98
C SER A 744 -9.11 12.03 -13.50
N SER A 745 -8.08 12.81 -13.16
CA SER A 745 -7.90 13.32 -11.79
C SER A 745 -8.94 14.38 -11.42
N ILE A 746 -9.48 14.28 -10.21
CA ILE A 746 -10.55 15.14 -9.69
C ILE A 746 -9.96 16.12 -8.66
N GLN A 747 -10.09 17.43 -8.88
CA GLN A 747 -9.72 18.46 -7.91
C GLN A 747 -10.84 18.63 -6.87
N ILE A 748 -10.49 18.59 -5.58
CA ILE A 748 -11.42 18.51 -4.46
C ILE A 748 -11.08 19.57 -3.41
N ASP A 749 -12.12 20.24 -2.93
CA ASP A 749 -12.08 21.26 -1.88
C ASP A 749 -13.02 20.78 -0.76
N LEU A 750 -12.45 20.33 0.37
CA LEU A 750 -13.23 19.77 1.47
C LEU A 750 -13.84 20.90 2.32
N PRO A 751 -15.15 20.83 2.68
CA PRO A 751 -15.83 21.88 3.44
C PRO A 751 -15.41 21.90 4.91
N VAL A 752 -14.25 22.49 5.18
CA VAL A 752 -13.62 22.60 6.51
C VAL A 752 -13.57 24.03 7.00
N ALA A 753 -13.32 24.22 8.30
CA ALA A 753 -13.26 25.55 8.91
C ALA A 753 -11.86 26.17 8.78
N ASP A 754 -11.79 27.49 8.56
CA ASP A 754 -10.53 28.27 8.41
C ASP A 754 -9.53 28.10 9.59
N ASP A 755 -10.03 27.68 10.74
CA ASP A 755 -9.33 27.65 12.03
C ASP A 755 -9.10 26.20 12.54
N ILE A 756 -8.70 25.32 11.62
CA ILE A 756 -8.16 23.97 11.90
C ILE A 756 -6.63 23.96 11.73
N ASP A 757 -5.98 22.87 12.14
CA ASP A 757 -4.57 22.62 11.84
C ASP A 757 -4.42 21.82 10.54
N TYR A 758 -5.16 20.72 10.39
CA TYR A 758 -5.14 19.87 9.20
C TYR A 758 -6.36 18.93 9.08
N VAL A 759 -6.59 18.42 7.87
CA VAL A 759 -7.53 17.33 7.57
C VAL A 759 -6.84 15.96 7.60
N VAL A 760 -7.52 14.98 8.18
CA VAL A 760 -7.17 13.56 8.15
C VAL A 760 -8.23 12.78 7.37
N LEU A 761 -7.80 11.91 6.45
CA LEU A 761 -8.67 10.86 5.90
C LEU A 761 -8.64 9.66 6.86
N ASP A 762 -9.80 9.12 7.19
CA ASP A 762 -10.02 8.02 8.14
C ASP A 762 -9.78 6.62 7.52
N GLN A 763 -9.37 6.61 6.24
CA GLN A 763 -8.88 5.45 5.48
C GLN A 763 -8.33 5.91 4.11
N ARG A 764 -7.50 5.09 3.48
CA ARG A 764 -7.11 5.26 2.07
C ARG A 764 -8.33 5.01 1.15
N PRO A 765 -8.39 5.66 -0.02
CA PRO A 765 -9.41 5.38 -1.05
C PRO A 765 -9.32 3.94 -1.59
N ALA A 766 -10.44 3.41 -2.08
CA ALA A 766 -10.51 2.05 -2.61
C ALA A 766 -10.36 1.97 -4.14
N LEU A 767 -10.66 3.05 -4.88
CA LEU A 767 -10.68 3.06 -6.37
C LEU A 767 -9.63 4.02 -6.98
N GLY A 768 -8.66 4.47 -6.18
CA GLY A 768 -7.66 5.45 -6.59
C GLY A 768 -6.72 5.84 -5.45
N LYS A 769 -6.15 7.05 -5.52
CA LYS A 769 -5.28 7.67 -4.50
C LYS A 769 -5.65 9.14 -4.28
N VAL A 770 -5.20 9.72 -3.16
CA VAL A 770 -5.38 11.15 -2.83
C VAL A 770 -4.03 11.82 -2.61
N GLU A 771 -3.87 13.01 -3.18
CA GLU A 771 -2.71 13.89 -3.06
C GLU A 771 -3.18 15.25 -2.50
N PHE A 772 -2.84 15.60 -1.26
CA PHE A 772 -3.22 16.89 -0.68
C PHE A 772 -2.35 18.03 -1.22
N SER A 773 -2.96 19.13 -1.62
CA SER A 773 -2.26 20.38 -2.00
C SER A 773 -2.23 21.40 -0.86
N ASP A 774 -3.24 21.39 0.02
CA ASP A 774 -3.24 22.11 1.30
C ASP A 774 -4.17 21.42 2.31
N ARG A 775 -3.60 20.73 3.31
CA ARG A 775 -4.38 20.05 4.37
C ARG A 775 -5.13 20.99 5.31
N LYS A 776 -4.70 22.24 5.47
CA LYS A 776 -5.36 23.20 6.37
C LYS A 776 -6.57 23.82 5.68
N ALA A 777 -6.46 24.08 4.38
CA ALA A 777 -7.59 24.50 3.55
C ALA A 777 -8.49 23.32 3.12
N GLY A 778 -8.03 22.08 3.23
CA GLY A 778 -8.80 20.90 2.80
C GLY A 778 -8.73 20.61 1.30
N LEU A 779 -7.72 21.16 0.61
CA LEU A 779 -7.53 21.03 -0.84
C LEU A 779 -6.73 19.78 -1.18
N LEU A 780 -7.25 18.98 -2.12
CA LEU A 780 -6.65 17.72 -2.56
C LEU A 780 -6.99 17.36 -4.01
N THR A 781 -6.19 16.49 -4.61
CA THR A 781 -6.45 15.83 -5.89
C THR A 781 -6.75 14.36 -5.63
N TYR A 782 -7.85 13.84 -6.15
CA TYR A 782 -8.06 12.40 -6.28
C TYR A 782 -7.58 11.94 -7.65
N VAL A 783 -6.80 10.86 -7.70
CA VAL A 783 -6.34 10.23 -8.95
C VAL A 783 -6.90 8.80 -8.96
N PRO A 784 -7.88 8.49 -9.82
CA PRO A 784 -8.39 7.13 -9.97
C PRO A 784 -7.30 6.11 -10.33
N SER A 785 -7.53 4.83 -10.05
CA SER A 785 -6.65 3.73 -10.52
C SER A 785 -6.75 3.48 -12.03
N GLY A 786 -7.79 4.01 -12.68
CA GLY A 786 -7.95 4.00 -14.14
C GLY A 786 -8.80 2.86 -14.71
N VAL A 787 -9.20 1.86 -13.91
CA VAL A 787 -9.85 0.65 -14.43
C VAL A 787 -11.24 0.35 -13.85
N THR A 788 -11.58 0.90 -12.68
CA THR A 788 -12.81 0.50 -11.95
C THR A 788 -13.82 1.65 -11.86
N ILE A 789 -14.92 1.51 -12.60
CA ILE A 789 -16.12 2.37 -12.51
C ILE A 789 -16.85 2.05 -11.20
N GLY A 790 -17.25 3.07 -10.45
CA GLY A 790 -17.96 2.88 -9.18
C GLY A 790 -17.91 4.09 -8.26
N THR A 791 -18.46 3.93 -7.06
CA THR A 791 -18.45 4.94 -6.01
C THR A 791 -17.37 4.63 -4.98
N ASP A 792 -16.38 5.50 -4.84
CA ASP A 792 -15.42 5.48 -3.74
C ASP A 792 -15.95 6.35 -2.58
N VAL A 793 -15.81 5.88 -1.33
CA VAL A 793 -16.35 6.57 -0.15
C VAL A 793 -15.26 6.73 0.91
N LEU A 794 -14.67 7.91 0.90
CA LEU A 794 -13.71 8.36 1.89
C LEU A 794 -14.44 8.93 3.11
N ASN A 795 -13.95 8.60 4.30
CA ASN A 795 -14.30 9.33 5.52
C ASN A 795 -13.16 10.29 5.86
N TYR A 796 -13.48 11.45 6.42
CA TYR A 796 -12.49 12.44 6.80
C TYR A 796 -12.92 13.24 8.03
N TYR A 797 -11.96 13.77 8.77
CA TYR A 797 -12.18 14.63 9.93
C TYR A 797 -11.11 15.73 10.03
N THR A 798 -11.42 16.80 10.74
CA THR A 798 -10.48 17.89 11.00
C THR A 798 -9.82 17.73 12.36
N VAL A 799 -8.59 18.21 12.48
CA VAL A 799 -7.79 18.22 13.71
C VAL A 799 -7.41 19.65 14.08
N LYS A 800 -7.43 19.95 15.37
CA LYS A 800 -6.90 21.19 15.94
C LYS A 800 -6.36 20.97 17.35
N GLY A 801 -5.05 21.07 17.53
CA GLY A 801 -4.36 20.67 18.75
C GLY A 801 -4.74 19.24 19.15
N ARG A 802 -5.47 19.10 20.27
CA ARG A 802 -5.93 17.80 20.80
C ARG A 802 -7.31 17.38 20.31
N ALA A 803 -8.00 18.25 19.57
CA ALA A 803 -9.38 18.04 19.15
C ALA A 803 -9.49 17.40 17.78
N ARG A 804 -10.45 16.48 17.66
CA ARG A 804 -10.91 15.85 16.42
C ARG A 804 -12.37 16.23 16.19
N SER A 805 -12.77 16.40 14.94
CA SER A 805 -14.20 16.49 14.60
C SER A 805 -14.81 15.09 14.55
N ALA A 806 -16.15 15.01 14.53
CA ALA A 806 -16.78 13.80 14.01
C ALA A 806 -16.43 13.63 12.52
N VAL A 807 -16.50 12.38 12.03
CA VAL A 807 -16.23 12.06 10.61
C VAL A 807 -17.34 12.55 9.68
N ALA A 808 -16.91 13.15 8.57
CA ALA A 808 -17.69 13.48 7.38
C ALA A 808 -17.31 12.54 6.23
N SER A 809 -18.13 12.47 5.18
CA SER A 809 -17.85 11.65 4.00
C SER A 809 -17.51 12.50 2.78
N LEU A 810 -16.49 12.08 2.03
CA LEU A 810 -16.21 12.47 0.65
C LEU A 810 -16.62 11.30 -0.25
N THR A 811 -17.62 11.50 -1.10
CA THR A 811 -18.11 10.50 -2.06
C THR A 811 -17.61 10.84 -3.46
N LEU A 812 -17.10 9.85 -4.18
CA LEU A 812 -16.50 10.02 -5.51
C LEU A 812 -17.13 9.03 -6.48
N ASP A 813 -18.00 9.52 -7.36
CA ASP A 813 -18.65 8.71 -8.39
C ASP A 813 -17.81 8.72 -9.67
N LEU A 814 -17.03 7.66 -9.86
CA LEU A 814 -16.18 7.43 -11.03
C LEU A 814 -17.00 6.80 -12.16
N THR A 815 -17.04 7.45 -13.31
CA THR A 815 -17.88 7.06 -14.46
C THR A 815 -17.06 6.78 -15.72
N ASN A 816 -17.62 5.98 -16.63
CA ASN A 816 -17.27 5.95 -18.05
C ASN A 816 -18.56 5.84 -18.88
N THR A 817 -18.63 6.52 -20.01
CA THR A 817 -19.77 6.51 -20.93
C THR A 817 -19.41 5.72 -22.18
N ALA A 818 -19.73 4.42 -22.16
CA ALA A 818 -19.40 3.51 -23.25
C ALA A 818 -19.77 4.06 -24.65
N PRO A 819 -18.93 3.85 -25.67
CA PRO A 819 -19.11 4.44 -26.99
C PRO A 819 -20.42 4.01 -27.66
N VAL A 820 -20.83 4.82 -28.64
CA VAL A 820 -22.04 4.61 -29.43
C VAL A 820 -21.67 4.42 -30.90
N ALA A 821 -22.21 3.36 -31.50
CA ALA A 821 -22.06 3.03 -32.91
C ALA A 821 -23.44 2.84 -33.57
N ASN A 822 -23.50 2.87 -34.90
CA ASN A 822 -24.77 2.85 -35.65
C ASN A 822 -24.82 1.74 -36.71
N ASN A 823 -26.02 1.24 -36.99
CA ASN A 823 -26.24 0.39 -38.17
C ASN A 823 -26.15 1.24 -39.44
N MET A 824 -25.48 0.72 -40.48
CA MET A 824 -25.29 1.40 -41.76
C MET A 824 -25.93 0.59 -42.89
N THR A 825 -26.45 1.28 -43.90
CA THR A 825 -26.85 0.67 -45.18
C THR A 825 -26.10 1.37 -46.31
N LEU A 826 -25.28 0.60 -47.02
CA LEU A 826 -24.45 1.06 -48.13
C LEU A 826 -24.84 0.32 -49.41
N GLN A 827 -24.48 0.87 -50.56
CA GLN A 827 -24.78 0.27 -51.86
C GLN A 827 -23.55 0.32 -52.75
N THR A 828 -23.24 -0.78 -53.44
CA THR A 828 -22.16 -0.83 -54.45
C THR A 828 -22.59 -1.63 -55.67
N HIS A 829 -21.84 -1.51 -56.76
CA HIS A 829 -22.02 -2.38 -57.92
C HIS A 829 -21.47 -3.79 -57.61
N TRP A 830 -22.09 -4.84 -58.14
CA TRP A 830 -21.84 -6.24 -57.77
C TRP A 830 -20.40 -6.75 -57.98
N ASN A 831 -19.59 -6.01 -58.74
CA ASN A 831 -18.17 -6.28 -59.01
C ASN A 831 -17.21 -5.14 -58.60
N THR A 832 -17.70 -4.07 -57.95
CA THR A 832 -16.90 -2.88 -57.63
C THR A 832 -16.58 -2.80 -56.13
N PRO A 833 -15.29 -2.77 -55.74
CA PRO A 833 -14.88 -2.58 -54.35
C PRO A 833 -15.38 -1.27 -53.75
N LEU A 834 -15.89 -1.36 -52.52
CA LEU A 834 -16.42 -0.24 -51.73
C LEU A 834 -15.43 0.09 -50.60
N ASN A 835 -15.07 1.36 -50.46
CA ASN A 835 -14.32 1.86 -49.31
C ASN A 835 -15.23 2.77 -48.48
N PHE A 836 -15.22 2.59 -47.17
CA PHE A 836 -16.04 3.34 -46.22
C PHE A 836 -15.38 3.33 -44.83
N ASN A 837 -15.86 4.19 -43.94
CA ASN A 837 -15.48 4.14 -42.53
C ASN A 837 -16.67 3.64 -41.71
N LEU A 838 -16.37 2.89 -40.65
CA LEU A 838 -17.31 2.56 -39.58
C LEU A 838 -17.57 3.81 -38.73
N GLU A 839 -18.77 3.91 -38.15
CA GLU A 839 -19.19 5.08 -37.36
C GLU A 839 -19.16 4.75 -35.85
N GLY A 840 -18.46 5.57 -35.08
CA GLY A 840 -18.36 5.48 -33.63
C GLY A 840 -18.15 6.86 -33.02
N LEU A 841 -18.75 7.09 -31.85
CA LEU A 841 -18.62 8.32 -31.07
C LEU A 841 -18.49 7.95 -29.59
N ASP A 842 -17.76 8.79 -28.86
CA ASP A 842 -17.50 8.69 -27.44
C ASP A 842 -17.92 10.00 -26.75
N GLU A 843 -18.56 9.94 -25.58
CA GLU A 843 -18.96 11.16 -24.85
C GLU A 843 -17.84 11.69 -23.93
N ASP A 844 -16.93 10.82 -23.50
CA ASP A 844 -15.76 11.16 -22.67
C ASP A 844 -14.52 11.54 -23.52
N GLU A 845 -14.70 11.64 -24.85
CA GLU A 845 -13.68 11.96 -25.87
C GLU A 845 -12.49 10.96 -25.93
N GLU A 846 -12.72 9.69 -25.54
CA GLU A 846 -11.70 8.64 -25.58
C GLU A 846 -11.27 8.22 -27.00
N ASN A 847 -10.08 7.61 -27.11
CA ASN A 847 -9.59 7.05 -28.38
C ASN A 847 -10.30 5.73 -28.68
N LEU A 848 -11.01 5.67 -29.81
CA LEU A 848 -11.79 4.51 -30.22
C LEU A 848 -10.99 3.48 -31.02
N VAL A 849 -11.33 2.21 -30.85
CA VAL A 849 -10.86 1.09 -31.65
C VAL A 849 -12.06 0.33 -32.23
N PHE A 850 -12.04 0.08 -33.54
CA PHE A 850 -13.07 -0.61 -34.30
C PHE A 850 -12.67 -2.06 -34.58
N ASP A 851 -13.61 -3.00 -34.49
CA ASP A 851 -13.36 -4.43 -34.78
C ASP A 851 -14.50 -5.04 -35.63
N ILE A 852 -14.14 -5.99 -36.50
CA ILE A 852 -15.07 -6.68 -37.41
C ILE A 852 -15.30 -8.12 -36.91
N LYS A 853 -16.53 -8.42 -36.48
CA LYS A 853 -16.88 -9.65 -35.78
C LYS A 853 -17.28 -10.82 -36.68
N ASN A 854 -17.45 -10.63 -37.99
CA ASN A 854 -17.77 -11.72 -38.92
C ASN A 854 -17.06 -11.59 -40.28
N THR A 855 -16.97 -12.73 -40.96
CA THR A 855 -16.68 -12.78 -42.40
C THR A 855 -17.99 -12.66 -43.17
N PRO A 856 -18.10 -11.80 -44.20
CA PRO A 856 -19.30 -11.69 -45.03
C PRO A 856 -19.57 -12.99 -45.81
N ALA A 857 -20.85 -13.32 -46.02
CA ALA A 857 -21.26 -14.51 -46.76
C ALA A 857 -20.86 -14.48 -48.25
N HIS A 858 -20.72 -13.28 -48.82
CA HIS A 858 -20.23 -13.04 -50.19
C HIS A 858 -19.23 -11.89 -50.18
N GLY A 859 -18.13 -12.06 -50.93
CA GLY A 859 -17.03 -11.08 -51.00
C GLY A 859 -15.97 -11.27 -49.92
N GLN A 860 -15.10 -10.28 -49.77
CA GLN A 860 -14.06 -10.20 -48.76
C GLN A 860 -14.09 -8.82 -48.12
N ILE A 861 -13.81 -8.75 -46.82
CA ILE A 861 -13.69 -7.49 -46.07
C ILE A 861 -12.32 -7.38 -45.44
N GLN A 862 -11.81 -6.16 -45.38
CA GLN A 862 -10.55 -5.82 -44.74
C GLN A 862 -10.71 -4.53 -43.94
N LEU A 863 -10.45 -4.60 -42.63
CA LEU A 863 -10.18 -3.42 -41.81
C LEU A 863 -8.76 -2.94 -42.12
N ILE A 864 -8.63 -1.70 -42.60
CA ILE A 864 -7.38 -1.08 -43.03
C ILE A 864 -6.70 -0.36 -41.86
N ASP A 865 -7.50 0.27 -41.01
CA ASP A 865 -7.07 0.96 -39.80
C ASP A 865 -8.15 0.84 -38.71
N ALA A 866 -7.78 0.28 -37.57
CA ALA A 866 -8.67 0.05 -36.44
C ALA A 866 -8.92 1.33 -35.61
N ALA A 867 -8.10 2.38 -35.71
CA ALA A 867 -8.33 3.63 -34.97
C ALA A 867 -9.30 4.57 -35.73
N SER A 868 -9.21 4.64 -37.06
CA SER A 868 -10.13 5.44 -37.88
C SER A 868 -11.35 4.67 -38.43
N GLY A 869 -11.45 3.37 -38.14
CA GLY A 869 -12.55 2.51 -38.63
C GLY A 869 -12.57 2.35 -40.15
N SER A 870 -11.43 2.54 -40.84
CA SER A 870 -11.35 2.54 -42.30
C SER A 870 -11.42 1.11 -42.87
N VAL A 871 -12.36 0.85 -43.77
CA VAL A 871 -12.70 -0.50 -44.28
C VAL A 871 -12.75 -0.53 -45.81
N THR A 872 -12.24 -1.63 -46.38
CA THR A 872 -12.45 -2.01 -47.79
C THR A 872 -13.27 -3.29 -47.88
N PHE A 873 -14.37 -3.27 -48.63
CA PHE A 873 -15.13 -4.45 -49.01
C PHE A 873 -15.01 -4.72 -50.52
N SER A 874 -14.63 -5.95 -50.87
CA SER A 874 -14.52 -6.41 -52.26
C SER A 874 -15.63 -7.45 -52.55
N PRO A 875 -16.61 -7.15 -53.41
CA PRO A 875 -17.66 -8.11 -53.78
C PRO A 875 -17.09 -9.41 -54.38
N SER A 876 -17.82 -10.53 -54.26
CA SER A 876 -17.39 -11.81 -54.87
C SER A 876 -17.54 -11.85 -56.37
N GLY A 877 -18.41 -11.02 -56.95
CA GLY A 877 -18.79 -11.08 -58.34
C GLY A 877 -19.90 -12.10 -58.67
N GLU A 878 -20.42 -12.85 -57.68
CA GLU A 878 -21.25 -14.05 -57.95
C GLU A 878 -22.73 -13.96 -57.52
N SER A 879 -23.15 -12.87 -56.86
CA SER A 879 -24.53 -12.73 -56.36
C SER A 879 -24.95 -11.26 -56.26
N LEU A 880 -26.27 -11.01 -56.30
CA LEU A 880 -26.90 -9.73 -55.93
C LEU A 880 -27.52 -9.73 -54.52
N GLU A 881 -27.47 -10.86 -53.81
CA GLU A 881 -27.98 -10.95 -52.43
C GLU A 881 -27.20 -10.03 -51.48
N PRO A 882 -27.88 -9.19 -50.67
CA PRO A 882 -27.23 -8.27 -49.74
C PRO A 882 -26.30 -8.98 -48.74
N VAL A 883 -25.22 -8.30 -48.39
CA VAL A 883 -24.20 -8.79 -47.44
C VAL A 883 -24.30 -8.04 -46.13
N SER A 884 -24.29 -8.75 -45.00
CA SER A 884 -24.24 -8.16 -43.66
C SER A 884 -22.86 -8.37 -43.03
N VAL A 885 -22.23 -7.28 -42.63
CA VAL A 885 -20.99 -7.25 -41.85
C VAL A 885 -21.33 -6.76 -40.45
N SER A 886 -20.95 -7.52 -39.42
CA SER A 886 -21.10 -7.12 -38.02
C SER A 886 -19.80 -6.51 -37.49
N TYR A 887 -19.91 -5.40 -36.77
CA TYR A 887 -18.79 -4.70 -36.15
C TYR A 887 -19.13 -4.21 -34.73
N THR A 888 -18.11 -3.84 -33.99
CA THR A 888 -18.19 -3.16 -32.69
C THR A 888 -17.19 -2.01 -32.65
N VAL A 889 -17.36 -1.14 -31.66
CA VAL A 889 -16.42 -0.07 -31.31
C VAL A 889 -16.11 -0.20 -29.82
N ARG A 890 -14.92 0.15 -29.39
CA ARG A 890 -14.52 0.15 -27.98
C ARG A 890 -13.66 1.36 -27.65
N ASP A 891 -13.79 1.82 -26.42
CA ASP A 891 -12.89 2.80 -25.79
C ASP A 891 -11.73 2.02 -25.09
N SER A 892 -11.14 2.62 -24.06
CA SER A 892 -10.12 1.99 -23.19
C SER A 892 -10.63 0.80 -22.37
N LEU A 893 -11.94 0.74 -22.06
CA LEU A 893 -12.56 -0.03 -20.98
C LEU A 893 -13.77 -0.90 -21.41
N ILE A 894 -14.62 -0.44 -22.33
CA ILE A 894 -15.92 -1.01 -22.70
C ILE A 894 -16.05 -1.12 -24.23
N GLU A 895 -16.69 -2.21 -24.68
CA GLU A 895 -17.04 -2.46 -26.09
C GLU A 895 -18.56 -2.33 -26.31
N THR A 896 -18.98 -1.76 -27.45
CA THR A 896 -20.38 -1.65 -27.84
C THR A 896 -21.02 -3.01 -28.10
N GLN A 897 -22.35 -3.08 -28.01
CA GLN A 897 -23.12 -4.14 -28.68
C GLN A 897 -22.77 -4.23 -30.19
N ILE A 898 -23.10 -5.37 -30.81
CA ILE A 898 -22.86 -5.59 -32.24
C ILE A 898 -23.78 -4.71 -33.10
N HIS A 899 -23.18 -3.97 -34.03
CA HIS A 899 -23.86 -3.20 -35.08
C HIS A 899 -23.57 -3.81 -36.45
N ASN A 900 -24.43 -3.53 -37.43
CA ASN A 900 -24.36 -4.13 -38.76
C ASN A 900 -24.23 -3.08 -39.87
N VAL A 901 -23.34 -3.36 -40.82
CA VAL A 901 -23.28 -2.71 -42.13
C VAL A 901 -23.91 -3.65 -43.15
N VAL A 902 -25.05 -3.25 -43.71
CA VAL A 902 -25.70 -3.95 -44.81
C VAL A 902 -25.21 -3.34 -46.13
N ILE A 903 -24.61 -4.15 -46.99
CA ILE A 903 -24.14 -3.76 -48.31
C ILE A 903 -25.07 -4.38 -49.35
N GLU A 904 -25.88 -3.56 -50.01
CA GLU A 904 -26.76 -3.98 -51.09
C GLU A 904 -26.05 -3.86 -52.45
N PHE A 905 -26.30 -4.82 -53.34
CA PHE A 905 -25.74 -4.81 -54.69
C PHE A 905 -26.70 -4.22 -55.71
N LYS A 906 -26.13 -3.49 -56.69
CA LYS A 906 -26.83 -2.98 -57.86
C LYS A 906 -26.25 -3.56 -59.14
N ASN A 907 -27.09 -3.58 -60.17
CA ASN A 907 -26.82 -3.96 -61.55
C ASN A 907 -27.83 -3.20 -62.44
N THR A 908 -27.38 -2.44 -63.42
CA THR A 908 -28.25 -1.86 -64.46
C THR A 908 -28.53 -2.89 -65.55
N THR A 909 -29.74 -2.95 -66.10
CA THR A 909 -30.03 -3.87 -67.22
C THR A 909 -29.52 -3.32 -68.56
N PRO A 910 -28.83 -4.11 -69.40
CA PRO A 910 -28.32 -3.69 -70.69
C PRO A 910 -29.45 -3.26 -71.63
N GLN A 911 -29.19 -2.24 -72.44
CA GLN A 911 -30.15 -1.65 -73.37
C GLN A 911 -29.73 -1.93 -74.82
N ALA A 912 -30.17 -3.06 -75.36
CA ALA A 912 -30.05 -3.38 -76.78
C ALA A 912 -30.83 -2.39 -77.66
N GLN A 913 -30.40 -2.24 -78.93
CA GLN A 913 -30.98 -1.31 -79.90
C GLN A 913 -31.52 -2.02 -81.15
N ASN A 914 -32.60 -1.50 -81.76
CA ASN A 914 -33.03 -1.95 -83.09
C ASN A 914 -31.98 -1.54 -84.14
N LEU A 915 -31.69 -2.43 -85.07
CA LEU A 915 -30.69 -2.21 -86.12
C LEU A 915 -31.31 -2.33 -87.50
N THR A 916 -30.81 -1.55 -88.46
CA THR A 916 -31.25 -1.61 -89.85
C THR A 916 -30.06 -1.56 -90.80
N TYR A 917 -30.01 -2.52 -91.71
CA TYR A 917 -28.99 -2.61 -92.76
C TYR A 917 -29.65 -2.64 -94.14
N LYS A 918 -28.84 -2.34 -95.16
CA LYS A 918 -29.18 -2.51 -96.57
C LYS A 918 -28.06 -3.29 -97.25
N THR A 919 -28.43 -4.18 -98.15
CA THR A 919 -27.48 -4.95 -98.97
C THR A 919 -28.11 -5.30 -100.31
N SER A 920 -27.33 -5.75 -101.28
CA SER A 920 -27.85 -6.39 -102.49
C SER A 920 -27.94 -7.90 -102.31
N TYR A 921 -28.74 -8.57 -103.14
CA TYR A 921 -28.78 -10.04 -103.20
C TYR A 921 -27.35 -10.67 -103.26
N ASN A 922 -27.15 -11.82 -102.60
CA ASN A 922 -25.86 -12.52 -102.46
C ASN A 922 -24.69 -11.68 -101.89
N SER A 923 -24.92 -10.51 -101.31
CA SER A 923 -23.86 -9.66 -100.72
C SER A 923 -23.88 -9.74 -99.19
N GLU A 924 -22.77 -10.21 -98.60
CA GLU A 924 -22.61 -10.42 -97.16
C GLU A 924 -22.72 -9.10 -96.36
N VAL A 925 -23.65 -9.05 -95.41
CA VAL A 925 -23.71 -8.03 -94.37
C VAL A 925 -22.82 -8.46 -93.22
N ASN A 926 -21.75 -7.70 -92.97
CA ASN A 926 -20.98 -7.78 -91.73
C ASN A 926 -21.55 -6.72 -90.79
N GLY A 927 -22.34 -7.16 -89.81
CA GLY A 927 -23.00 -6.30 -88.83
C GLY A 927 -22.47 -6.51 -87.42
N ARG A 928 -22.98 -5.71 -86.48
CA ARG A 928 -22.72 -5.87 -85.05
C ARG A 928 -23.97 -5.54 -84.27
N PHE A 929 -24.36 -6.40 -83.34
CA PHE A 929 -25.34 -6.07 -82.31
C PHE A 929 -24.86 -4.88 -81.47
N SER A 930 -25.82 -4.10 -80.95
CA SER A 930 -25.52 -2.90 -80.19
C SER A 930 -26.37 -2.85 -78.94
N ALA A 931 -25.69 -2.84 -77.79
CA ALA A 931 -26.27 -2.50 -76.51
C ALA A 931 -25.38 -1.50 -75.79
N LEU A 932 -26.00 -0.75 -74.87
CA LEU A 932 -25.32 0.07 -73.88
C LEU A 932 -25.62 -0.52 -72.51
N ASP A 933 -24.59 -0.66 -71.68
CA ASP A 933 -24.75 -0.80 -70.24
C ASP A 933 -24.24 0.46 -69.55
N ASN A 934 -24.86 0.87 -68.44
CA ASN A 934 -24.49 2.11 -67.74
C ASN A 934 -23.46 1.89 -66.62
N ASP A 935 -23.27 0.64 -66.19
CA ASP A 935 -22.29 0.25 -65.18
C ASP A 935 -21.00 -0.32 -65.83
N ASP A 936 -20.89 -0.19 -67.17
CA ASP A 936 -19.79 -0.70 -68.03
C ASP A 936 -19.56 -2.22 -67.93
N ASP A 937 -20.61 -2.98 -67.62
CA ASP A 937 -20.55 -4.45 -67.51
C ASP A 937 -20.27 -5.17 -68.84
N THR A 938 -19.77 -6.40 -68.73
CA THR A 938 -19.48 -7.24 -69.91
C THR A 938 -20.77 -7.77 -70.52
N ILE A 939 -21.05 -7.37 -71.76
CA ILE A 939 -22.27 -7.73 -72.49
C ILE A 939 -22.04 -8.95 -73.40
N GLU A 940 -22.85 -10.00 -73.20
CA GLU A 940 -23.03 -11.12 -74.14
C GLU A 940 -24.31 -10.92 -74.97
N TYR A 941 -24.32 -11.36 -76.23
CA TYR A 941 -25.50 -11.28 -77.11
C TYR A 941 -26.10 -12.66 -77.39
N GLU A 942 -27.43 -12.78 -77.33
CA GLU A 942 -28.17 -14.01 -77.70
C GLU A 942 -29.16 -13.73 -78.84
N LEU A 943 -29.26 -14.66 -79.79
CA LEU A 943 -30.23 -14.64 -80.88
C LEU A 943 -31.58 -15.22 -80.40
N VAL A 944 -32.64 -14.42 -80.45
CA VAL A 944 -33.99 -14.82 -80.01
C VAL A 944 -34.80 -15.46 -81.14
N THR A 945 -34.64 -14.98 -82.38
CA THR A 945 -35.22 -15.61 -83.57
C THR A 945 -34.21 -15.63 -84.71
N GLU A 946 -34.02 -16.77 -85.35
CA GLU A 946 -33.22 -16.88 -86.57
C GLU A 946 -33.76 -15.99 -87.71
N PRO A 947 -32.90 -15.55 -88.64
CA PRO A 947 -33.34 -14.84 -89.83
C PRO A 947 -34.24 -15.70 -90.70
N ASN A 948 -35.35 -15.11 -91.13
CA ASN A 948 -36.35 -15.74 -92.01
C ASN A 948 -35.83 -16.15 -93.41
N SER A 949 -34.62 -15.72 -93.80
CA SER A 949 -33.94 -16.12 -95.04
C SER A 949 -32.44 -15.78 -94.98
N GLY A 950 -31.62 -16.45 -95.80
CA GLY A 950 -30.17 -16.28 -95.87
C GLY A 950 -29.35 -17.23 -94.98
N SER A 951 -28.03 -17.20 -95.16
CA SER A 951 -27.06 -17.90 -94.30
C SER A 951 -26.55 -16.96 -93.22
N PHE A 952 -26.55 -17.40 -91.95
CA PHE A 952 -26.26 -16.55 -90.78
C PHE A 952 -25.26 -17.20 -89.82
N SER A 953 -24.37 -16.39 -89.25
CA SER A 953 -23.55 -16.74 -88.09
C SER A 953 -23.23 -15.49 -87.26
N PHE A 954 -22.98 -15.66 -85.96
CA PHE A 954 -22.57 -14.57 -85.08
C PHE A 954 -21.68 -15.04 -83.93
N GLU A 955 -20.99 -14.10 -83.29
CA GLU A 955 -20.17 -14.27 -82.09
C GLU A 955 -20.87 -13.60 -80.90
N ALA A 956 -21.13 -14.36 -79.83
CA ALA A 956 -21.88 -13.87 -78.66
C ALA A 956 -21.13 -12.78 -77.89
N ASP A 957 -19.83 -12.95 -77.62
CA ASP A 957 -19.02 -12.00 -76.83
C ASP A 957 -18.76 -10.68 -77.54
N THR A 958 -18.61 -10.71 -78.87
CA THR A 958 -18.28 -9.51 -79.67
C THR A 958 -19.52 -8.84 -80.24
N GLY A 959 -20.63 -9.56 -80.34
CA GLY A 959 -21.86 -9.16 -81.03
C GLY A 959 -21.72 -9.09 -82.55
N LEU A 960 -20.58 -9.49 -83.14
CA LEU A 960 -20.37 -9.46 -84.58
C LEU A 960 -21.18 -10.54 -85.28
N PHE A 961 -21.86 -10.20 -86.38
CA PHE A 961 -22.64 -11.16 -87.16
C PHE A 961 -22.39 -11.03 -88.66
N LYS A 962 -22.61 -12.14 -89.36
CA LYS A 962 -22.58 -12.26 -90.82
C LYS A 962 -23.91 -12.78 -91.32
N LEU A 963 -24.48 -12.09 -92.31
CA LEU A 963 -25.69 -12.53 -93.01
C LEU A 963 -25.49 -12.42 -94.52
N THR A 964 -25.67 -13.53 -95.25
CA THR A 964 -25.69 -13.51 -96.72
C THR A 964 -27.09 -13.86 -97.23
N PRO A 965 -27.83 -12.93 -97.86
CA PRO A 965 -29.12 -13.21 -98.48
C PRO A 965 -29.00 -14.21 -99.62
N THR A 966 -29.95 -15.15 -99.71
CA THR A 966 -29.97 -16.22 -100.72
C THR A 966 -31.00 -16.04 -101.83
N GLU A 967 -31.90 -15.06 -101.72
CA GLU A 967 -32.95 -14.79 -102.70
C GLU A 967 -32.55 -13.65 -103.66
N GLU A 968 -32.97 -13.70 -104.92
CA GLU A 968 -32.62 -12.70 -105.95
C GLU A 968 -33.62 -11.54 -106.08
N GLU A 969 -34.80 -11.62 -105.44
CA GLU A 969 -35.81 -10.56 -105.43
C GLU A 969 -35.61 -9.56 -104.27
N SER A 970 -36.33 -8.44 -104.29
CA SER A 970 -36.28 -7.46 -103.20
C SER A 970 -37.14 -7.92 -102.02
N HIS A 971 -36.52 -8.21 -100.88
CA HIS A 971 -37.21 -8.69 -99.68
C HIS A 971 -36.55 -8.13 -98.40
N THR A 972 -37.21 -8.32 -97.27
CA THR A 972 -36.68 -7.91 -95.95
C THR A 972 -36.39 -9.15 -95.12
N ILE A 973 -35.12 -9.31 -94.72
CA ILE A 973 -34.72 -10.31 -93.73
C ILE A 973 -34.90 -9.70 -92.34
N THR A 974 -35.58 -10.42 -91.45
CA THR A 974 -35.79 -10.02 -90.05
C THR A 974 -35.36 -11.12 -89.10
N PHE A 975 -34.56 -10.74 -88.10
CA PHE A 975 -34.20 -11.56 -86.95
C PHE A 975 -34.20 -10.71 -85.69
N SER A 976 -34.12 -11.32 -84.52
CA SER A 976 -34.18 -10.61 -83.25
C SER A 976 -33.17 -11.13 -82.25
N TYR A 977 -32.73 -10.26 -81.35
CA TYR A 977 -31.66 -10.53 -80.39
C TYR A 977 -31.93 -9.84 -79.05
N ILE A 978 -31.21 -10.28 -78.02
CA ILE A 978 -31.09 -9.62 -76.72
C ILE A 978 -29.62 -9.44 -76.37
N ALA A 979 -29.35 -8.48 -75.49
CA ALA A 979 -28.08 -8.31 -74.81
C ALA A 979 -28.25 -8.74 -73.34
N LYS A 980 -27.24 -9.38 -72.76
CA LYS A 980 -27.22 -9.84 -71.37
C LYS A 980 -25.94 -9.38 -70.69
N ASP A 981 -26.03 -9.09 -69.41
CA ASP A 981 -24.89 -9.07 -68.50
C ASP A 981 -24.90 -10.38 -67.67
N LYS A 982 -24.30 -10.39 -66.48
CA LYS A 982 -24.31 -11.55 -65.58
C LYS A 982 -25.63 -11.81 -64.84
N PHE A 983 -26.48 -10.80 -64.63
CA PHE A 983 -27.66 -10.85 -63.75
C PHE A 983 -28.98 -10.39 -64.39
N ALA A 984 -28.96 -9.84 -65.59
CA ALA A 984 -30.09 -9.24 -66.27
C ALA A 984 -30.06 -9.48 -67.80
N SER A 985 -31.15 -9.15 -68.48
CA SER A 985 -31.28 -9.29 -69.94
C SER A 985 -32.14 -8.17 -70.51
N SER A 986 -31.73 -7.63 -71.65
CA SER A 986 -32.42 -6.56 -72.35
C SER A 986 -33.79 -6.98 -72.87
N ALA A 987 -34.66 -6.01 -73.16
CA ALA A 987 -35.80 -6.26 -74.03
C ALA A 987 -35.32 -6.70 -75.44
N THR A 988 -36.06 -7.59 -76.09
CA THR A 988 -35.77 -8.09 -77.44
C THR A 988 -35.81 -6.97 -78.48
N GLN A 989 -34.80 -6.91 -79.34
CA GLN A 989 -34.72 -5.94 -80.44
C GLN A 989 -34.63 -6.64 -81.79
N THR A 990 -35.12 -5.96 -82.83
CA THR A 990 -35.15 -6.48 -84.19
C THR A 990 -33.97 -5.95 -85.01
N VAL A 991 -33.33 -6.83 -85.78
CA VAL A 991 -32.46 -6.46 -86.90
C VAL A 991 -33.24 -6.62 -88.19
N THR A 992 -33.33 -5.52 -88.95
CA THR A 992 -34.00 -5.48 -90.25
C THR A 992 -32.95 -5.31 -91.35
N VAL A 993 -32.82 -6.28 -92.25
CA VAL A 993 -31.92 -6.19 -93.41
C VAL A 993 -32.76 -6.11 -94.68
N ASN A 994 -32.75 -4.95 -95.33
CA ASN A 994 -33.46 -4.76 -96.59
C ASN A 994 -32.53 -5.18 -97.75
N VAL A 995 -32.94 -6.21 -98.47
CA VAL A 995 -32.20 -6.79 -99.59
C VAL A 995 -32.73 -6.17 -100.88
N GLU A 996 -31.86 -5.48 -101.61
CA GLU A 996 -32.15 -4.97 -102.95
C GLU A 996 -31.95 -6.11 -103.96
N GLY A 997 -33.05 -6.51 -104.59
CA GLY A 997 -33.08 -7.53 -105.62
C GLY A 997 -32.35 -7.13 -106.89
N LYS A 998 -32.09 -8.13 -107.71
CA LYS A 998 -31.33 -8.06 -108.96
C LYS A 998 -32.04 -7.17 -110.00
N GLN A 999 -31.52 -5.97 -110.25
CA GLN A 999 -32.12 -5.04 -111.23
C GLN A 999 -32.11 -5.62 -112.66
N GLY A 1000 -33.28 -5.59 -113.31
CA GLY A 1000 -33.43 -5.87 -114.74
C GLY A 1000 -32.98 -4.70 -115.62
N ALA A 1001 -32.57 -4.99 -116.86
CA ALA A 1001 -32.03 -4.00 -117.78
C ALA A 1001 -33.06 -2.93 -118.20
N PRO A 1002 -32.67 -1.64 -118.32
CA PRO A 1002 -33.59 -0.55 -118.61
C PRO A 1002 -33.97 -0.46 -120.09
N SER A 1003 -35.24 -0.16 -120.36
CA SER A 1003 -35.78 0.24 -121.67
C SER A 1003 -35.88 1.78 -121.80
N SER A 1004 -36.16 2.26 -123.01
CA SER A 1004 -35.76 3.58 -123.52
C SER A 1004 -36.79 4.72 -123.43
N GLU A 1005 -36.28 5.97 -123.49
CA GLU A 1005 -36.97 7.25 -123.77
C GLU A 1005 -37.85 7.87 -122.65
N SER A 1006 -37.94 9.20 -122.47
CA SER A 1006 -37.27 10.37 -123.11
C SER A 1006 -37.30 11.65 -122.23
N SER A 1007 -36.34 12.57 -122.48
CA SER A 1007 -36.30 14.03 -122.22
C SER A 1007 -37.18 14.69 -121.12
N SER A 1008 -36.64 15.57 -120.26
CA SER A 1008 -36.16 16.91 -120.69
C SER A 1008 -35.42 17.73 -119.60
N SER A 1009 -34.79 18.84 -120.02
CA SER A 1009 -33.87 19.72 -119.27
C SER A 1009 -34.53 20.62 -118.20
N SER A 1010 -33.85 21.09 -117.15
CA SER A 1010 -32.70 22.02 -117.17
C SER A 1010 -32.05 22.11 -115.78
N GLY A 1011 -30.73 22.35 -115.65
CA GLY A 1011 -30.17 23.70 -115.44
C GLY A 1011 -30.16 24.08 -113.95
N GLY A 1012 -29.06 24.45 -113.30
CA GLY A 1012 -27.66 24.55 -113.75
C GLY A 1012 -26.81 25.31 -112.72
N GLY A 1013 -25.49 25.16 -112.81
CA GLY A 1013 -24.52 25.99 -112.10
C GLY A 1013 -24.10 25.54 -110.70
N ILE A 1014 -22.88 25.75 -110.18
CA ILE A 1014 -21.53 26.13 -110.68
C ILE A 1014 -20.75 26.65 -109.44
N TYR A 1015 -19.43 26.40 -109.34
CA TYR A 1015 -18.45 27.07 -108.42
C TYR A 1015 -18.53 26.82 -106.90
N TYR A 1016 -17.47 26.93 -106.07
CA TYR A 1016 -15.97 26.99 -106.18
C TYR A 1016 -15.50 26.20 -104.90
N LEU A 1017 -14.41 25.40 -104.83
CA LEU A 1017 -12.99 25.80 -104.62
C LEU A 1017 -12.79 26.87 -103.51
N ILE A 1018 -11.70 26.95 -102.71
CA ILE A 1018 -10.60 26.03 -102.41
C ILE A 1018 -9.82 26.56 -101.16
N ALA A 1019 -9.21 25.64 -100.40
CA ALA A 1019 -7.95 25.70 -99.65
C ALA A 1019 -7.43 26.92 -98.82
N LEU A 1020 -6.84 26.53 -97.67
CA LEU A 1020 -5.49 26.89 -97.15
C LEU A 1020 -5.18 28.25 -96.47
N LEU A 1021 -4.19 28.13 -95.56
CA LEU A 1021 -3.39 29.14 -94.81
C LEU A 1021 -3.93 29.49 -93.40
N SER A 1022 -3.10 29.61 -92.35
CA SER A 1022 -1.68 29.23 -92.18
C SER A 1022 -1.22 29.23 -90.69
N PHE A 1023 -0.28 28.33 -90.40
CA PHE A 1023 0.69 28.21 -89.29
C PHE A 1023 0.84 29.23 -88.13
N SER A 1024 1.34 28.65 -87.01
CA SER A 1024 2.07 29.22 -85.85
C SER A 1024 1.21 29.78 -84.69
N LEU A 1025 1.56 29.59 -83.40
CA LEU A 1025 2.83 29.14 -82.80
C LEU A 1025 2.64 28.13 -81.64
N LEU A 1026 3.75 27.65 -81.08
CA LEU A 1026 3.84 26.53 -80.13
C LEU A 1026 3.38 26.86 -78.69
N GLY A 1027 2.81 25.85 -78.02
CA GLY A 1027 2.58 25.80 -76.57
C GLY A 1027 2.38 24.35 -76.10
N ARG A 1028 3.44 23.53 -76.16
CA ARG A 1028 3.34 22.06 -76.11
C ARG A 1028 3.60 21.52 -74.70
N ARG A 1029 2.61 20.82 -74.12
CA ARG A 1029 2.77 19.70 -73.14
C ARG A 1029 3.44 20.05 -71.78
N ARG A 1030 3.21 19.37 -70.65
CA ARG A 1030 2.82 17.97 -70.32
C ARG A 1030 2.34 18.01 -68.82
N GLN A 1031 1.23 17.41 -68.39
CA GLN A 1031 0.92 15.99 -68.08
C GLN A 1031 0.91 15.68 -66.57
N ILE A 1032 -0.02 14.77 -66.22
CA ILE A 1032 0.03 13.78 -65.13
C ILE A 1032 -0.19 14.38 -63.72
N TYR A 1033 -1.36 14.15 -63.08
CA TYR A 1033 -1.80 12.89 -62.42
C TYR A 1033 -0.86 12.51 -61.25
N ARG A 1034 -1.35 12.05 -60.10
CA ARG A 1034 -2.35 10.98 -59.97
C ARG A 1034 -2.99 10.99 -58.58
N LYS A 1035 -4.25 10.53 -58.56
CA LYS A 1035 -4.92 9.74 -57.51
C LYS A 1035 -4.63 10.14 -56.07
#